data_AF-A0AAX4J484-F1
#
_entry.id   AF-A0AAX4J484-F1
#
_cell.length_a   1.000
_cell.length_b   1.000
_cell.length_c   1.000
_cell.angle_alpha   90.00
_cell.angle_beta   90.00
_cell.angle_gamma   90.00
#
_symmetry.space_group_name_H-M   'P 1'
#
loop_
_entity.id
_entity.type
_entity.pdbx_description
1 polymer ?
#
loop_
_entity_poly.entity_id
_entity_poly.type
_entity_poly.pdbx_seq_one_letter_code
_entity_poly.pdbx_strand_id
1 'polypeptide(L)'
;MYVHFKLIRLRHQICINHATSQINMQHSYRVLHNWIWELLSVALAAGLLIAIAALLALHDGKPAPDWGAHINLNALLAFLSTILRAMLVVVVSQVISQRKWDWYSRERARPLSDFQQFDSGSRGSLGALLLIPTILWKDLVALIAAVVLLASFLVGPFVQQASRTMECSFPEPGLNASLPSAHFVPRRGYFTPDGSSNFGKPELGHMMVVISATTEADSVQNKMSASCSTGNCTFPGGDPADVQDQDLIDSKLTTHSTVGMCSECVDVSPLVSTNEDGYKTLPNGFNLSSYEGDAGSTMSLIKPTSDLAWMGDFLTPQHRTLSRWAYINVTYLTTNISSTAAVCSLYPCLRTYTASVTNGQLSERQIRSDSMQAAPLFDTVGSLPPISNSLTNQDLIYTTVKSPCRVDGHVYDILNMSSHPDTTDLVLYDFTDNGGPSPYRYTFKNISAPEHCIYRQHPTFVIAISTILNSEIFDGYCQWYKGTTCRKILGSGKLENLGAEAVLQAFQKPEEFQFSDITRWFTSFADAMTNRYRFDYGTTNDDWRSYNIKDKDMRKGEIRGLAWQTTVCVSMRREWLLLPLCLTLVVAVLCFWTIATDWRYRHSRPVWKESILPLIFYGYKIRSQGSGLLQRQPPEDSLGEDHAGFMERESSLLEASELKTISSQILVRFPLPDSIEMLEARQPRGN
;
A
#
# COMPACT_ATOMS: atom_id res chain seq x y z
N MET A 1 34.31 -64.34 64.33
CA MET A 1 33.17 -63.61 64.94
C MET A 1 33.01 -62.17 64.42
N TYR A 2 34.08 -61.36 64.35
CA TYR A 2 34.05 -59.96 63.89
C TYR A 2 33.59 -59.76 62.43
N VAL A 3 33.96 -60.66 61.51
CA VAL A 3 33.57 -60.63 60.08
C VAL A 3 32.08 -60.91 59.90
N HIS A 4 31.51 -61.80 60.72
CA HIS A 4 30.10 -62.17 60.67
C HIS A 4 29.18 -61.02 61.11
N PHE A 5 29.58 -60.25 62.13
CA PHE A 5 28.88 -59.05 62.56
C PHE A 5 28.92 -57.93 61.51
N LYS A 6 30.04 -57.78 60.78
CA LYS A 6 30.21 -56.77 59.73
C LYS A 6 29.35 -57.07 58.49
N LEU A 7 29.24 -58.35 58.10
CA LEU A 7 28.36 -58.80 57.02
C LEU A 7 26.87 -58.65 57.34
N ILE A 8 26.46 -58.91 58.59
CA ILE A 8 25.08 -58.70 59.04
C ILE A 8 24.74 -57.21 59.02
N ARG A 9 25.63 -56.32 59.49
CA ARG A 9 25.47 -54.86 59.37
C ARG A 9 25.35 -54.39 57.91
N LEU A 10 26.17 -54.93 57.01
CA LEU A 10 26.11 -54.57 55.58
C LEU A 10 24.78 -55.01 54.93
N ARG A 11 24.32 -56.24 55.19
CA ARG A 11 23.02 -56.73 54.70
C ARG A 11 21.86 -55.91 55.25
N HIS A 12 21.91 -55.53 56.53
CA HIS A 12 20.89 -54.69 57.15
C HIS A 12 20.87 -53.29 56.50
N GLN A 13 22.04 -52.70 56.26
CA GLN A 13 22.16 -51.39 55.58
C GLN A 13 21.66 -51.43 54.13
N ILE A 14 21.93 -52.50 53.38
CA ILE A 14 21.46 -52.67 51.99
C ILE A 14 19.93 -52.83 51.94
N CYS A 15 19.33 -53.62 52.84
CA CYS A 15 17.87 -53.75 52.93
C CYS A 15 17.20 -52.43 53.34
N ILE A 16 17.80 -51.66 54.27
CA ILE A 16 17.31 -50.33 54.66
C ILE A 16 17.40 -49.36 53.48
N ASN A 17 18.50 -49.38 52.72
CA ASN A 17 18.68 -48.52 51.53
C ASN A 17 17.69 -48.89 50.40
N HIS A 18 17.39 -50.17 50.22
CA HIS A 18 16.42 -50.63 49.21
C HIS A 18 14.96 -50.30 49.62
N ALA A 19 14.62 -50.48 50.89
CA ALA A 19 13.30 -50.12 51.42
C ALA A 19 13.07 -48.60 51.41
N THR A 20 14.09 -47.81 51.78
CA THR A 20 14.04 -46.34 51.69
C THR A 20 13.95 -45.86 50.23
N SER A 21 14.61 -46.53 49.28
CA SER A 21 14.47 -46.24 47.85
C SER A 21 13.03 -46.47 47.34
N GLN A 22 12.41 -47.59 47.69
CA GLN A 22 11.02 -47.89 47.27
C GLN A 22 9.99 -46.92 47.89
N ILE A 23 10.13 -46.59 49.17
CA ILE A 23 9.26 -45.61 49.85
C ILE A 23 9.43 -44.21 49.24
N ASN A 24 10.67 -43.79 48.95
CA ASN A 24 10.94 -42.51 48.30
C ASN A 24 10.32 -42.41 46.90
N MET A 25 10.30 -43.51 46.15
CA MET A 25 9.70 -43.59 44.82
C MET A 25 8.16 -43.51 44.88
N GLN A 26 7.53 -44.23 45.81
CA GLN A 26 6.07 -44.16 46.04
C GLN A 26 5.60 -42.77 46.50
N HIS A 27 6.32 -42.12 47.41
CA HIS A 27 5.98 -40.75 47.84
C HIS A 27 6.17 -39.72 46.72
N SER A 28 7.22 -39.86 45.90
CA SER A 28 7.44 -38.99 44.74
C SER A 28 6.34 -39.11 43.69
N TYR A 29 5.91 -40.35 43.39
CA TYR A 29 4.80 -40.62 42.47
C TYR A 29 3.48 -40.00 42.95
N ARG A 30 3.18 -40.10 44.26
CA ARG A 30 1.95 -39.53 44.84
C ARG A 30 1.90 -38.00 44.72
N VAL A 31 3.02 -37.31 44.95
CA VAL A 31 3.09 -35.85 44.79
C VAL A 31 2.84 -35.46 43.33
N LEU A 32 3.52 -36.10 42.37
CA LEU A 32 3.33 -35.82 40.94
C LEU A 32 1.91 -36.14 40.46
N HIS A 33 1.35 -37.27 40.89
CA HIS A 33 -0.02 -37.66 40.53
C HIS A 33 -1.06 -36.66 41.05
N ASN A 34 -0.86 -36.11 42.25
CA ASN A 34 -1.75 -35.10 42.81
C ASN A 34 -1.71 -33.78 42.04
N TRP A 35 -0.61 -33.47 41.35
CA TRP A 35 -0.41 -32.23 40.57
C TRP A 35 -0.58 -32.40 39.05
N ILE A 36 -1.04 -33.58 38.60
CA ILE A 36 -1.11 -33.89 37.16
C ILE A 36 -2.09 -32.98 36.40
N TRP A 37 -3.20 -32.62 37.02
CA TRP A 37 -4.21 -31.76 36.40
C TRP A 37 -3.70 -30.34 36.20
N GLU A 38 -2.93 -29.80 37.15
CA GLU A 38 -2.33 -28.48 37.01
C GLU A 38 -1.22 -28.47 35.95
N LEU A 39 -0.43 -29.55 35.85
CA LEU A 39 0.55 -29.70 34.78
C LEU A 39 -0.12 -29.74 33.39
N LEU A 40 -1.25 -30.45 33.27
CA LEU A 40 -2.04 -30.46 32.05
C LEU A 40 -2.64 -29.08 31.75
N SER A 41 -3.14 -28.35 32.75
CA SER A 41 -3.63 -26.98 32.59
C SER A 41 -2.53 -26.01 32.13
N VAL A 42 -1.32 -26.10 32.69
CA VAL A 42 -0.17 -25.29 32.23
C VAL A 42 0.22 -25.63 30.80
N ALA A 43 0.27 -26.92 30.44
CA ALA A 43 0.58 -27.35 29.09
C ALA A 43 -0.47 -26.86 28.07
N LEU A 44 -1.75 -26.96 28.40
CA LEU A 44 -2.85 -26.47 27.57
C LEU A 44 -2.81 -24.93 27.45
N ALA A 45 -2.52 -24.20 28.54
CA ALA A 45 -2.35 -22.75 28.50
C ALA A 45 -1.20 -22.34 27.56
N ALA A 46 -0.05 -23.02 27.63
CA ALA A 46 1.06 -22.77 26.72
C ALA A 46 0.67 -23.06 25.26
N GLY A 47 -0.04 -24.17 25.00
CA GLY A 47 -0.55 -24.52 23.67
C GLY A 47 -1.52 -23.49 23.11
N LEU A 48 -2.45 -22.97 23.92
CA LEU A 48 -3.39 -21.92 23.54
C LEU A 48 -2.68 -20.61 23.20
N LEU A 49 -1.65 -20.22 23.98
CA LEU A 49 -0.87 -19.03 23.68
C LEU A 49 -0.11 -19.16 22.36
N ILE A 50 0.49 -20.32 22.10
CA ILE A 50 1.15 -20.62 20.82
C ILE A 50 0.15 -20.55 19.67
N ALA A 51 -1.05 -21.13 19.85
CA ALA A 51 -2.11 -21.08 18.83
C ALA A 51 -2.56 -19.65 18.52
N ILE A 52 -2.75 -18.80 19.55
CA ILE A 52 -3.06 -17.37 19.38
C ILE A 52 -1.95 -16.66 18.60
N ALA A 53 -0.69 -16.87 18.97
CA ALA A 53 0.45 -16.24 18.29
C ALA A 53 0.59 -16.70 16.84
N ALA A 54 0.40 -18.00 16.57
CA ALA A 54 0.46 -18.57 15.22
C ALA A 54 -0.69 -18.07 14.33
N LEU A 55 -1.92 -17.99 14.85
CA LEU A 55 -3.06 -17.44 14.11
C LEU A 55 -2.80 -16.00 13.67
N LEU A 56 -2.27 -15.16 14.57
CA LEU A 56 -1.93 -13.78 14.27
C LEU A 56 -0.77 -13.69 13.26
N ALA A 57 0.26 -14.52 13.39
CA ALA A 57 1.40 -14.53 12.47
C ALA A 57 1.04 -15.01 11.06
N LEU A 58 0.13 -16.00 10.92
CA LEU A 58 -0.30 -16.53 9.62
C LEU A 58 -1.16 -15.54 8.82
N HIS A 59 -1.88 -14.66 9.52
CA HIS A 59 -2.77 -13.65 8.92
C HIS A 59 -2.16 -12.24 8.93
N ASP A 60 -0.90 -12.09 9.35
CA ASP A 60 -0.22 -10.80 9.33
C ASP A 60 -0.02 -10.32 7.90
N GLY A 61 -0.49 -9.09 7.60
CA GLY A 61 -0.45 -8.49 6.28
C GLY A 61 -1.45 -9.06 5.27
N LYS A 62 -2.41 -9.88 5.71
CA LYS A 62 -3.45 -10.48 4.85
C LYS A 62 -4.83 -9.88 5.14
N PRO A 63 -5.74 -9.89 4.15
CA PRO A 63 -7.13 -9.51 4.38
C PRO A 63 -7.71 -10.31 5.55
N ALA A 64 -8.55 -9.67 6.36
CA ALA A 64 -9.23 -10.37 7.45
C ALA A 64 -9.99 -11.58 6.89
N PRO A 65 -9.74 -12.80 7.40
CA PRO A 65 -10.38 -13.98 6.85
C PRO A 65 -11.89 -13.92 7.07
N ASP A 66 -12.64 -14.02 5.99
CA ASP A 66 -14.09 -14.13 6.02
C ASP A 66 -14.48 -15.62 6.08
N TRP A 67 -14.66 -16.13 7.30
CA TRP A 67 -15.14 -17.50 7.54
C TRP A 67 -16.67 -17.63 7.46
N GLY A 68 -17.37 -16.61 6.92
CA GLY A 68 -18.82 -16.55 6.81
C GLY A 68 -19.51 -16.00 8.07
N ALA A 69 -20.84 -16.07 8.09
CA ALA A 69 -21.70 -15.27 8.98
C ALA A 69 -21.59 -15.55 10.50
N HIS A 70 -20.79 -16.51 10.98
CA HIS A 70 -20.86 -16.97 12.37
C HIS A 70 -19.63 -16.68 13.23
N ILE A 71 -18.40 -16.65 12.67
CA ILE A 71 -17.18 -16.45 13.48
C ILE A 71 -16.20 -15.59 12.68
N ASN A 72 -15.76 -14.46 13.27
CA ASN A 72 -14.67 -13.65 12.75
C ASN A 72 -13.39 -13.86 13.59
N LEU A 73 -12.22 -13.42 13.08
CA LEU A 73 -10.93 -13.56 13.75
C LEU A 73 -10.95 -13.05 15.20
N ASN A 74 -11.58 -11.91 15.44
CA ASN A 74 -11.65 -11.30 16.78
C ASN A 74 -12.47 -12.15 17.76
N ALA A 75 -13.58 -12.76 17.32
CA ALA A 75 -14.38 -13.68 18.12
C ALA A 75 -13.58 -14.94 18.51
N LEU A 76 -12.82 -15.50 17.57
CA LEU A 76 -11.95 -16.64 17.85
C LEU A 76 -10.85 -16.30 18.87
N LEU A 77 -10.20 -15.15 18.72
CA LEU A 77 -9.19 -14.67 19.67
C LEU A 77 -9.78 -14.41 21.07
N ALA A 78 -10.98 -13.84 21.15
CA ALA A 78 -11.69 -13.65 22.41
C ALA A 78 -12.00 -14.99 23.09
N PHE A 79 -12.44 -16.00 22.32
CA PHE A 79 -12.71 -17.34 22.84
C PHE A 79 -11.44 -18.03 23.36
N LEU A 80 -10.37 -18.07 22.56
CA LEU A 80 -9.10 -18.70 22.94
C LEU A 80 -8.46 -18.02 24.16
N SER A 81 -8.48 -16.68 24.21
CA SER A 81 -7.95 -15.92 25.36
C SER A 81 -8.74 -16.15 26.65
N THR A 82 -10.05 -16.38 26.54
CA THR A 82 -10.91 -16.72 27.69
C THR A 82 -10.56 -18.09 28.26
N ILE A 83 -10.35 -19.10 27.39
CA ILE A 83 -9.91 -20.44 27.82
C ILE A 83 -8.50 -20.37 28.43
N LEU A 84 -7.58 -19.63 27.78
CA LEU A 84 -6.22 -19.42 28.29
C LEU A 84 -6.27 -18.88 29.73
N ARG A 85 -7.06 -17.83 29.96
CA ARG A 85 -7.25 -17.25 31.29
C ARG A 85 -7.80 -18.27 32.28
N ALA A 86 -8.82 -19.04 31.91
CA ALA A 86 -9.41 -20.05 32.78
C ALA A 86 -8.37 -21.09 33.23
N MET A 87 -7.52 -21.57 32.32
CA MET A 87 -6.45 -22.53 32.65
C MET A 87 -5.41 -21.94 33.59
N LEU A 88 -5.04 -20.66 33.42
CA LEU A 88 -4.13 -19.97 34.35
C LEU A 88 -4.73 -19.85 35.74
N VAL A 89 -6.01 -19.48 35.83
CA VAL A 89 -6.72 -19.31 37.12
C VAL A 89 -6.80 -20.64 37.87
N VAL A 90 -7.11 -21.76 37.20
CA VAL A 90 -7.17 -23.09 37.83
C VAL A 90 -5.86 -23.41 38.56
N VAL A 91 -4.71 -23.19 37.90
CA VAL A 91 -3.39 -23.47 38.49
C VAL A 91 -3.08 -22.54 39.66
N VAL A 92 -3.34 -21.24 39.49
CA VAL A 92 -3.07 -20.22 40.51
C VAL A 92 -3.91 -20.44 41.77
N SER A 93 -5.20 -20.79 41.61
CA SER A 93 -6.08 -21.14 42.73
C SER A 93 -5.50 -22.28 43.56
N GLN A 94 -5.04 -23.36 42.92
CA GLN A 94 -4.46 -24.52 43.61
C GLN A 94 -3.13 -24.17 44.30
N VAL A 95 -2.31 -23.31 43.69
CA VAL A 95 -1.09 -22.77 44.31
C VAL A 95 -1.44 -22.02 45.61
N ILE A 96 -2.41 -21.09 45.58
CA ILE A 96 -2.85 -20.35 46.78
C ILE A 96 -3.38 -21.32 47.85
N SER A 97 -4.18 -22.31 47.46
CA SER A 97 -4.72 -23.30 48.38
C SER A 97 -3.65 -24.17 49.01
N GLN A 98 -2.56 -24.50 48.30
CA GLN A 98 -1.42 -25.21 48.91
C GLN A 98 -0.58 -24.28 49.81
N ARG A 99 -0.39 -23.00 49.43
CA ARG A 99 0.29 -22.01 50.28
C ARG A 99 -0.42 -21.78 51.62
N LYS A 100 -1.75 -21.92 51.66
CA LYS A 100 -2.55 -21.92 52.90
C LYS A 100 -2.00 -22.89 53.94
N TRP A 101 -1.64 -24.11 53.53
CA TRP A 101 -1.11 -25.13 54.44
C TRP A 101 0.34 -24.86 54.82
N ASP A 102 1.16 -24.33 53.91
CA ASP A 102 2.52 -23.88 54.25
C ASP A 102 2.52 -22.74 55.28
N TRP A 103 1.54 -21.85 55.22
CA TRP A 103 1.40 -20.73 56.16
C TRP A 103 1.36 -21.18 57.62
N TYR A 104 0.62 -22.26 57.91
CA TYR A 104 0.47 -22.82 59.26
C TYR A 104 1.44 -23.97 59.58
N SER A 105 2.19 -24.46 58.59
CA SER A 105 3.26 -25.45 58.79
C SER A 105 4.52 -24.85 59.45
N ARG A 106 4.67 -23.52 59.47
CA ARG A 106 5.84 -22.84 60.05
C ARG A 106 5.74 -22.78 61.58
N GLU A 107 6.88 -22.54 62.25
CA GLU A 107 6.99 -22.59 63.71
C GLU A 107 6.11 -21.58 64.47
N ARG A 108 5.65 -20.51 63.80
CA ARG A 108 4.88 -19.42 64.41
C ARG A 108 3.38 -19.69 64.35
N ALA A 109 2.70 -19.61 65.49
CA ALA A 109 1.24 -19.64 65.55
C ALA A 109 0.62 -18.42 64.85
N ARG A 110 -0.45 -18.63 64.08
CA ARG A 110 -1.12 -17.61 63.26
C ARG A 110 -2.63 -17.58 63.52
N PRO A 111 -3.31 -16.43 63.38
CA PRO A 111 -4.77 -16.33 63.55
C PRO A 111 -5.52 -17.28 62.60
N LEU A 112 -6.59 -17.92 63.05
CA LEU A 112 -7.43 -18.79 62.22
C LEU A 112 -8.15 -17.99 61.10
N SER A 113 -8.39 -16.70 61.31
CA SER A 113 -8.94 -15.80 60.28
C SER A 113 -8.11 -15.77 58.99
N ASP A 114 -6.78 -15.96 59.07
CA ASP A 114 -5.91 -16.01 57.89
C ASP A 114 -6.29 -17.21 57.00
N PHE A 115 -6.72 -18.33 57.58
CA PHE A 115 -7.13 -19.53 56.85
C PHE A 115 -8.32 -19.23 55.92
N GLN A 116 -9.32 -18.50 56.43
CA GLN A 116 -10.48 -18.07 55.65
C GLN A 116 -10.11 -17.05 54.58
N GLN A 117 -9.12 -16.19 54.83
CA GLN A 117 -8.63 -15.25 53.81
C GLN A 117 -7.92 -16.00 52.68
N PHE A 118 -7.08 -17.00 52.97
CA PHE A 118 -6.45 -17.83 51.94
C PHE A 118 -7.49 -18.62 51.14
N ASP A 119 -8.50 -19.20 51.81
CA ASP A 119 -9.59 -19.93 51.16
C ASP A 119 -10.41 -19.02 50.24
N SER A 120 -10.80 -17.84 50.73
CA SER A 120 -11.50 -16.82 49.93
C SER A 120 -10.63 -16.34 48.76
N GLY A 121 -9.31 -16.19 48.99
CA GLY A 121 -8.34 -15.78 47.98
C GLY A 121 -8.17 -16.77 46.84
N SER A 122 -8.21 -18.07 47.14
CA SER A 122 -8.14 -19.11 46.11
C SER A 122 -9.40 -19.20 45.23
N ARG A 123 -10.55 -18.74 45.73
CA ARG A 123 -11.86 -18.89 45.07
C ARG A 123 -12.30 -17.68 44.24
N GLY A 124 -11.61 -16.54 44.32
CA GLY A 124 -12.02 -15.36 43.56
C GLY A 124 -11.09 -14.17 43.68
N SER A 125 -11.22 -13.25 42.73
CA SER A 125 -10.40 -12.02 42.66
C SER A 125 -10.63 -11.07 43.83
N LEU A 126 -11.87 -10.92 44.29
CA LEU A 126 -12.18 -10.10 45.46
C LEU A 126 -11.53 -10.66 46.73
N GLY A 127 -11.59 -11.97 46.93
CA GLY A 127 -10.90 -12.64 48.04
C GLY A 127 -9.39 -12.50 47.94
N ALA A 128 -8.83 -12.58 46.72
CA ALA A 128 -7.39 -12.44 46.52
C ALA A 128 -6.91 -11.02 46.81
N LEU A 129 -7.71 -10.01 46.47
CA LEU A 129 -7.42 -8.62 46.80
C LEU A 129 -7.42 -8.38 48.32
N LEU A 130 -8.36 -8.99 49.04
CA LEU A 130 -8.41 -8.94 50.50
C LEU A 130 -7.29 -9.76 51.19
N LEU A 131 -6.71 -10.75 50.50
CA LEU A 131 -5.60 -11.56 51.01
C LEU A 131 -4.26 -10.79 50.99
N ILE A 132 -4.06 -9.88 50.03
CA ILE A 132 -2.77 -9.18 49.81
C ILE A 132 -2.18 -8.55 51.09
N PRO A 133 -2.91 -7.74 51.89
CA PRO A 133 -2.35 -7.11 53.09
C PRO A 133 -1.81 -8.12 54.11
N THR A 134 -2.42 -9.30 54.18
CA THR A 134 -2.03 -10.35 55.13
C THR A 134 -0.71 -11.01 54.75
N ILE A 135 -0.46 -11.15 53.45
CA ILE A 135 0.71 -11.87 52.89
C ILE A 135 1.85 -10.97 52.41
N LEU A 136 1.64 -9.65 52.26
CA LEU A 136 2.47 -8.67 51.53
C LEU A 136 3.98 -8.68 51.83
N TRP A 137 4.41 -9.21 52.98
CA TRP A 137 5.83 -9.31 53.36
C TRP A 137 6.20 -10.65 54.01
N LYS A 138 5.27 -11.61 53.99
CA LYS A 138 5.37 -12.86 54.75
C LYS A 138 5.36 -14.08 53.85
N ASP A 139 4.74 -13.98 52.66
CA ASP A 139 4.70 -15.05 51.66
C ASP A 139 4.72 -14.49 50.23
N LEU A 140 5.91 -14.45 49.63
CA LEU A 140 6.11 -13.94 48.28
C LEU A 140 5.40 -14.79 47.22
N VAL A 141 5.33 -16.12 47.41
CA VAL A 141 4.71 -17.03 46.42
C VAL A 141 3.19 -16.80 46.37
N ALA A 142 2.56 -16.68 47.54
CA ALA A 142 1.14 -16.36 47.62
C ALA A 142 0.85 -14.95 47.06
N LEU A 143 1.76 -13.99 47.25
CA LEU A 143 1.60 -12.63 46.74
C LEU A 143 1.64 -12.59 45.23
N ILE A 144 2.64 -13.23 44.61
CA ILE A 144 2.75 -13.31 43.15
C ILE A 144 1.52 -14.04 42.58
N ALA A 145 1.08 -15.13 43.21
CA ALA A 145 -0.12 -15.86 42.79
C ALA A 145 -1.39 -14.96 42.83
N ALA A 146 -1.59 -14.18 43.90
CA ALA A 146 -2.71 -13.24 43.99
C ALA A 146 -2.64 -12.13 42.92
N VAL A 147 -1.44 -11.58 42.66
CA VAL A 147 -1.23 -10.57 41.61
C VAL A 147 -1.51 -11.14 40.22
N VAL A 148 -1.03 -12.34 39.93
CA VAL A 148 -1.30 -13.03 38.65
C VAL A 148 -2.79 -13.28 38.47
N LEU A 149 -3.51 -13.69 39.53
CA LEU A 149 -4.96 -13.88 39.48
C LEU A 149 -5.68 -12.59 39.05
N LEU A 150 -5.28 -11.45 39.61
CA LEU A 150 -5.83 -10.13 39.26
C LEU A 150 -5.42 -9.69 37.86
N ALA A 151 -4.15 -9.84 37.50
CA ALA A 151 -3.63 -9.49 36.18
C ALA A 151 -4.22 -10.36 35.06
N SER A 152 -4.70 -11.57 35.37
CA SER A 152 -5.30 -12.49 34.40
C SER A 152 -6.51 -11.89 33.65
N PHE A 153 -7.20 -10.91 34.22
CA PHE A 153 -8.31 -10.21 33.55
C PHE A 153 -7.87 -9.44 32.31
N LEU A 154 -6.59 -9.03 32.25
CA LEU A 154 -6.04 -8.28 31.14
C LEU A 154 -5.70 -9.18 29.93
N VAL A 155 -5.71 -10.51 30.07
CA VAL A 155 -5.38 -11.45 28.98
C VAL A 155 -6.27 -11.23 27.76
N GLY A 156 -7.59 -11.12 27.95
CA GLY A 156 -8.54 -10.91 26.85
C GLY A 156 -8.28 -9.60 26.08
N PRO A 157 -8.31 -8.44 26.74
CA PRO A 157 -8.01 -7.15 26.11
C PRO A 157 -6.66 -7.11 25.40
N PHE A 158 -5.59 -7.68 25.99
CA PHE A 158 -4.26 -7.68 25.38
C PHE A 158 -4.20 -8.56 24.13
N VAL A 159 -4.86 -9.73 24.14
CA VAL A 159 -4.94 -10.58 22.94
C VAL A 159 -5.74 -9.90 21.82
N GLN A 160 -6.82 -9.18 22.15
CA GLN A 160 -7.58 -8.42 21.15
C GLN A 160 -6.76 -7.25 20.58
N GLN A 161 -6.04 -6.51 21.43
CA GLN A 161 -5.18 -5.40 21.00
C GLN A 161 -3.95 -5.87 20.18
N ALA A 162 -3.59 -7.15 20.27
CA ALA A 162 -2.56 -7.73 19.41
C ALA A 162 -3.02 -7.85 17.93
N SER A 163 -4.33 -7.80 17.65
CA SER A 163 -4.95 -7.85 16.31
C SER A 163 -5.40 -6.45 15.89
N ARG A 164 -4.56 -5.71 15.15
CA ARG A 164 -4.92 -4.39 14.61
C ARG A 164 -5.44 -4.53 13.18
N THR A 165 -6.47 -3.76 12.83
CA THR A 165 -6.87 -3.55 11.43
C THR A 165 -6.06 -2.42 10.81
N MET A 166 -5.50 -2.67 9.62
CA MET A 166 -4.76 -1.69 8.83
C MET A 166 -5.24 -1.73 7.37
N GLU A 167 -5.25 -0.58 6.71
CA GLU A 167 -5.54 -0.50 5.28
C GLU A 167 -4.37 -1.11 4.48
N CYS A 168 -4.72 -1.95 3.51
CA CYS A 168 -3.78 -2.59 2.61
C CYS A 168 -4.38 -2.60 1.20
N SER A 169 -3.52 -2.48 0.20
CA SER A 169 -3.91 -2.45 -1.20
C SER A 169 -3.30 -3.63 -1.94
N PHE A 170 -4.11 -4.36 -2.70
CA PHE A 170 -3.64 -5.45 -3.55
C PHE A 170 -4.12 -5.27 -4.99
N PRO A 171 -3.35 -5.75 -5.99
CA PRO A 171 -3.84 -5.80 -7.36
C PRO A 171 -4.92 -6.89 -7.47
N GLU A 172 -6.13 -6.51 -7.91
CA GLU A 172 -7.23 -7.46 -8.09
C GLU A 172 -7.30 -7.90 -9.57
N PRO A 173 -7.04 -9.18 -9.88
CA PRO A 173 -7.11 -9.69 -11.25
C PRO A 173 -8.53 -9.61 -11.81
N GLY A 174 -8.67 -9.11 -13.05
CA GLY A 174 -9.96 -9.06 -13.76
C GLY A 174 -10.77 -7.77 -13.59
N LEU A 175 -10.33 -6.84 -12.73
CA LEU A 175 -10.87 -5.48 -12.72
C LEU A 175 -10.30 -4.65 -13.86
N ASN A 176 -11.12 -3.75 -14.42
CA ASN A 176 -10.72 -2.98 -15.59
C ASN A 176 -9.76 -1.85 -15.20
N ALA A 177 -8.58 -1.86 -15.81
CA ALA A 177 -7.58 -0.81 -15.78
C ALA A 177 -7.02 -0.66 -17.19
N SER A 178 -7.51 0.33 -17.95
CA SER A 178 -7.04 0.58 -19.31
C SER A 178 -6.85 2.06 -19.61
N LEU A 179 -5.88 2.35 -20.48
CA LEU A 179 -5.53 3.69 -20.92
C LEU A 179 -5.36 3.71 -22.44
N PRO A 180 -6.11 4.55 -23.17
CA PRO A 180 -5.99 4.62 -24.62
C PRO A 180 -4.62 5.15 -25.11
N SER A 181 -4.15 4.58 -26.22
CA SER A 181 -2.86 4.87 -26.85
C SER A 181 -2.89 4.62 -28.34
N ALA A 182 -2.31 5.53 -29.12
CA ALA A 182 -2.21 5.40 -30.57
C ALA A 182 -0.83 4.87 -30.98
N HIS A 183 -0.79 3.68 -31.57
CA HIS A 183 0.44 3.13 -32.14
C HIS A 183 0.60 3.50 -33.62
N PHE A 184 -0.50 3.44 -34.38
CA PHE A 184 -0.56 3.81 -35.78
C PHE A 184 -1.75 4.73 -36.05
N VAL A 185 -1.52 5.83 -36.79
CA VAL A 185 -2.59 6.70 -37.29
C VAL A 185 -2.80 6.39 -38.79
N PRO A 186 -3.93 5.74 -39.16
CA PRO A 186 -4.18 5.23 -40.50
C PRO A 186 -4.61 6.33 -41.48
N ARG A 187 -4.75 5.91 -42.74
CA ARG A 187 -5.40 6.69 -43.80
C ARG A 187 -6.90 6.85 -43.50
N ARG A 188 -7.29 7.98 -42.92
CA ARG A 188 -8.70 8.39 -42.80
C ARG A 188 -8.99 9.68 -43.57
N GLY A 189 -10.02 9.65 -44.41
CA GLY A 189 -10.54 10.79 -45.15
C GLY A 189 -11.55 10.39 -46.22
N TYR A 190 -12.60 11.19 -46.40
CA TYR A 190 -13.60 10.97 -47.46
C TYR A 190 -12.96 11.19 -48.84
N PHE A 191 -12.89 10.15 -49.66
CA PHE A 191 -12.66 10.27 -51.10
C PHE A 191 -13.97 10.68 -51.75
N THR A 192 -14.00 11.83 -52.42
CA THR A 192 -15.14 12.13 -53.30
C THR A 192 -15.08 11.16 -54.49
N PRO A 193 -16.21 10.54 -54.90
CA PRO A 193 -16.24 9.58 -56.00
C PRO A 193 -15.80 10.15 -57.36
N ASP A 194 -15.63 11.47 -57.46
CA ASP A 194 -15.34 12.21 -58.68
C ASP A 194 -13.84 12.34 -59.00
N GLY A 195 -12.94 11.83 -58.14
CA GLY A 195 -11.49 11.83 -58.40
C GLY A 195 -10.85 13.22 -58.52
N SER A 196 -11.57 14.29 -58.19
CA SER A 196 -11.13 15.68 -58.43
C SER A 196 -10.21 16.23 -57.33
N SER A 197 -10.12 15.55 -56.17
CA SER A 197 -9.15 15.88 -55.13
C SER A 197 -8.60 14.61 -54.45
N ASN A 198 -7.33 14.31 -54.70
CA ASN A 198 -6.59 13.22 -54.02
C ASN A 198 -6.27 13.55 -52.54
N PHE A 199 -6.73 14.70 -52.03
CA PHE A 199 -6.44 15.18 -50.69
C PHE A 199 -7.56 14.77 -49.73
N GLY A 200 -7.23 13.95 -48.73
CA GLY A 200 -8.20 13.51 -47.73
C GLY A 200 -8.77 14.69 -46.95
N LYS A 201 -10.08 14.70 -46.71
CA LYS A 201 -10.73 15.62 -45.75
C LYS A 201 -10.72 14.98 -44.36
N PRO A 202 -10.39 15.71 -43.29
CA PRO A 202 -10.40 15.13 -41.96
C PRO A 202 -11.83 14.80 -41.54
N GLU A 203 -11.97 13.74 -40.77
CA GLU A 203 -13.27 13.30 -40.27
C GLU A 203 -13.87 14.30 -39.29
N LEU A 204 -15.19 14.21 -39.11
CA LEU A 204 -15.93 15.12 -38.24
C LEU A 204 -15.35 15.16 -36.81
N GLY A 205 -14.96 14.01 -36.25
CA GLY A 205 -14.35 13.95 -34.91
C GLY A 205 -13.03 14.71 -34.80
N HIS A 206 -12.20 14.67 -35.84
CA HIS A 206 -10.95 15.41 -35.91
C HIS A 206 -11.19 16.91 -36.12
N MET A 207 -12.18 17.27 -36.93
CA MET A 207 -12.57 18.66 -37.12
C MET A 207 -13.13 19.27 -35.82
N MET A 208 -13.91 18.50 -35.05
CA MET A 208 -14.44 18.93 -33.76
C MET A 208 -13.33 19.25 -32.76
N VAL A 209 -12.29 18.40 -32.64
CA VAL A 209 -11.17 18.71 -31.74
C VAL A 209 -10.34 19.89 -32.24
N VAL A 210 -10.17 20.07 -33.56
CA VAL A 210 -9.47 21.24 -34.10
C VAL A 210 -10.20 22.53 -33.66
N ILE A 211 -11.52 22.57 -33.80
CA ILE A 211 -12.32 23.74 -33.40
C ILE A 211 -12.30 23.93 -31.88
N SER A 212 -12.62 22.89 -31.09
CA SER A 212 -12.64 23.01 -29.63
C SER A 212 -11.27 23.39 -29.06
N ALA A 213 -10.18 22.89 -29.66
CA ALA A 213 -8.83 23.22 -29.26
C ALA A 213 -8.42 24.65 -29.62
N THR A 214 -8.94 25.23 -30.71
CA THR A 214 -8.70 26.64 -31.02
C THR A 214 -9.32 27.59 -30.01
N THR A 215 -10.49 27.25 -29.48
CA THR A 215 -11.21 28.11 -28.52
C THR A 215 -10.78 27.86 -27.08
N GLU A 216 -10.69 26.58 -26.67
CA GLU A 216 -10.38 26.18 -25.30
C GLU A 216 -9.72 24.79 -25.28
N ALA A 217 -8.43 24.77 -25.60
CA ALA A 217 -7.63 23.55 -25.65
C ALA A 217 -7.67 22.73 -24.35
N ASP A 218 -7.69 23.38 -23.19
CA ASP A 218 -7.70 22.71 -21.87
C ASP A 218 -9.10 22.32 -21.37
N SER A 219 -10.13 22.43 -22.21
CA SER A 219 -11.50 22.02 -21.87
C SER A 219 -11.59 20.53 -21.52
N VAL A 220 -12.55 20.17 -20.67
CA VAL A 220 -12.75 18.77 -20.21
C VAL A 220 -12.93 17.79 -21.37
N GLN A 221 -13.49 18.24 -22.50
CA GLN A 221 -13.73 17.43 -23.70
C GLN A 221 -12.43 17.03 -24.42
N ASN A 222 -11.36 17.81 -24.25
CA ASN A 222 -10.05 17.57 -24.86
C ASN A 222 -9.10 16.82 -23.91
N LYS A 223 -9.53 16.54 -22.67
CA LYS A 223 -8.74 15.83 -21.68
C LYS A 223 -8.87 14.32 -21.82
N MET A 224 -7.78 13.64 -21.51
CA MET A 224 -7.72 12.18 -21.47
C MET A 224 -8.42 11.63 -20.24
N SER A 225 -9.11 10.50 -20.39
CA SER A 225 -9.68 9.73 -19.29
C SER A 225 -9.19 8.29 -19.33
N ALA A 226 -8.86 7.74 -18.16
CA ALA A 226 -8.50 6.34 -18.00
C ALA A 226 -9.71 5.53 -17.56
N SER A 227 -9.81 4.27 -18.00
CA SER A 227 -10.78 3.33 -17.46
C SER A 227 -10.17 2.68 -16.22
N CYS A 228 -10.68 2.98 -15.03
CA CYS A 228 -10.15 2.45 -13.77
C CYS A 228 -11.30 2.13 -12.82
N SER A 229 -11.60 0.85 -12.62
CA SER A 229 -12.76 0.43 -11.82
C SER A 229 -12.64 0.75 -10.33
N THR A 230 -11.43 0.75 -9.76
CA THR A 230 -11.20 0.98 -8.32
C THR A 230 -10.89 2.43 -7.97
N GLY A 231 -10.67 3.28 -8.97
CA GLY A 231 -10.15 4.65 -8.78
C GLY A 231 -8.65 4.72 -8.44
N ASN A 232 -7.98 3.60 -8.18
CA ASN A 232 -6.54 3.53 -7.98
C ASN A 232 -5.93 2.51 -8.94
N CYS A 233 -5.30 2.97 -10.02
CA CYS A 233 -4.73 2.10 -11.04
C CYS A 233 -3.29 2.49 -11.37
N THR A 234 -2.44 1.49 -11.56
CA THR A 234 -1.06 1.67 -12.00
C THR A 234 -0.84 0.94 -13.31
N PHE A 235 0.06 1.44 -14.14
CA PHE A 235 0.36 0.86 -15.43
C PHE A 235 1.86 0.51 -15.50
N PRO A 236 2.29 -0.60 -14.85
CA PRO A 236 3.69 -1.00 -14.78
C PRO A 236 4.22 -1.64 -16.08
N GLY A 237 3.32 -2.06 -16.97
CA GLY A 237 3.63 -2.57 -18.30
C GLY A 237 3.79 -1.44 -19.30
N GLY A 238 5.01 -0.92 -19.44
CA GLY A 238 5.38 -0.04 -20.55
C GLY A 238 5.12 -0.70 -21.90
N ASP A 239 4.51 -0.01 -22.85
CA ASP A 239 4.21 -0.64 -24.14
C ASP A 239 5.45 -0.95 -25.01
N PRO A 240 5.46 -2.08 -25.73
CA PRO A 240 4.62 -3.26 -25.49
C PRO A 240 5.31 -4.25 -24.53
N ALA A 241 4.72 -4.48 -23.37
CA ALA A 241 5.01 -5.67 -22.57
C ALA A 241 3.72 -6.49 -22.51
N ASP A 242 3.61 -7.48 -23.40
CA ASP A 242 2.71 -8.61 -23.18
C ASP A 242 3.46 -9.60 -22.28
N VAL A 243 3.23 -9.52 -20.98
CA VAL A 243 3.80 -10.48 -20.02
C VAL A 243 2.76 -10.72 -18.91
N GLN A 244 2.26 -11.95 -18.84
CA GLN A 244 1.40 -12.50 -17.78
C GLN A 244 2.17 -12.76 -16.45
N ASP A 245 3.29 -12.07 -16.21
CA ASP A 245 4.22 -12.43 -15.14
C ASP A 245 4.38 -11.28 -14.14
N GLN A 246 4.09 -11.59 -12.88
CA GLN A 246 3.74 -10.65 -11.82
C GLN A 246 4.97 -10.08 -11.07
N ASP A 247 6.19 -10.47 -11.44
CA ASP A 247 7.36 -10.41 -10.54
C ASP A 247 8.47 -9.43 -10.96
N LEU A 248 8.18 -8.38 -11.73
CA LEU A 248 9.16 -7.33 -12.07
C LEU A 248 8.61 -5.92 -11.86
N ILE A 249 8.37 -5.56 -10.59
CA ILE A 249 8.25 -4.16 -10.17
C ILE A 249 9.67 -3.62 -9.97
N ASP A 250 10.37 -3.36 -11.08
CA ASP A 250 11.51 -2.46 -11.06
C ASP A 250 11.25 -1.27 -11.99
N SER A 251 11.05 -0.13 -11.32
CA SER A 251 10.67 1.16 -11.84
C SER A 251 11.78 1.76 -12.69
N LYS A 252 11.56 1.80 -14.01
CA LYS A 252 11.94 2.98 -14.81
C LYS A 252 10.76 3.48 -15.62
N LEU A 253 9.76 3.94 -14.85
CA LEU A 253 8.90 5.11 -15.05
C LEU A 253 8.17 5.33 -16.38
N THR A 254 8.25 4.47 -17.39
CA THR A 254 7.51 4.67 -18.65
C THR A 254 6.27 3.79 -18.69
N THR A 255 5.10 4.42 -18.70
CA THR A 255 3.82 3.72 -18.85
C THR A 255 3.53 3.40 -20.30
N HIS A 256 3.69 4.37 -21.20
CA HIS A 256 3.41 4.15 -22.62
C HIS A 256 4.01 5.21 -23.51
N SER A 257 4.01 4.92 -24.80
CA SER A 257 4.33 5.87 -25.85
C SER A 257 3.21 5.87 -26.89
N THR A 258 2.87 7.04 -27.41
CA THR A 258 1.76 7.23 -28.36
C THR A 258 2.16 8.20 -29.47
N VAL A 259 1.67 7.95 -30.68
CA VAL A 259 1.69 8.93 -31.77
C VAL A 259 0.87 10.14 -31.36
N GLY A 260 1.43 11.32 -31.60
CA GLY A 260 0.87 12.60 -31.19
C GLY A 260 1.25 13.73 -32.13
N MET A 261 0.78 14.92 -31.77
CA MET A 261 1.23 16.18 -32.33
C MET A 261 2.14 16.85 -31.30
N CYS A 262 3.25 17.42 -31.72
CA CYS A 262 4.13 18.23 -30.88
C CYS A 262 4.21 19.64 -31.44
N SER A 263 4.57 20.59 -30.59
CA SER A 263 4.79 21.98 -30.93
C SER A 263 6.24 22.38 -30.63
N GLU A 264 6.79 23.29 -31.42
CA GLU A 264 7.99 24.03 -31.07
C GLU A 264 7.85 25.46 -31.58
N CYS A 265 8.16 26.43 -30.73
CA CYS A 265 8.09 27.85 -31.05
C CYS A 265 9.47 28.50 -30.86
N VAL A 266 9.80 29.44 -31.74
CA VAL A 266 11.03 30.25 -31.68
C VAL A 266 10.64 31.72 -31.64
N ASP A 267 11.24 32.45 -30.70
CA ASP A 267 11.08 33.90 -30.59
C ASP A 267 11.95 34.58 -31.66
N VAL A 268 11.28 35.23 -32.62
CA VAL A 268 11.91 35.96 -33.73
C VAL A 268 11.66 37.46 -33.59
N SER A 269 11.19 37.94 -32.43
CA SER A 269 11.02 39.36 -32.13
C SER A 269 12.29 40.20 -32.40
N PRO A 270 13.52 39.70 -32.17
CA PRO A 270 14.75 40.45 -32.51
C PRO A 270 14.94 40.73 -34.01
N LEU A 271 14.28 39.96 -34.89
CA LEU A 271 14.35 40.16 -36.34
C LEU A 271 13.34 41.20 -36.85
N VAL A 272 12.48 41.72 -35.98
CA VAL A 272 11.48 42.70 -36.37
C VAL A 272 12.15 44.05 -36.62
N SER A 273 12.03 44.53 -37.86
CA SER A 273 12.46 45.87 -38.27
C SER A 273 11.25 46.76 -38.57
N THR A 274 11.49 48.06 -38.78
CA THR A 274 10.48 49.01 -39.20
C THR A 274 10.81 49.43 -40.64
N ASN A 275 9.86 49.35 -41.57
CA ASN A 275 10.04 49.80 -42.95
C ASN A 275 9.98 51.33 -43.07
N GLU A 276 10.22 51.86 -44.27
CA GLU A 276 10.20 53.31 -44.56
C GLU A 276 8.85 53.97 -44.23
N ASP A 277 7.75 53.23 -44.36
CA ASP A 277 6.39 53.70 -44.06
C ASP A 277 6.01 53.58 -42.57
N GLY A 278 6.92 53.11 -41.71
CA GLY A 278 6.69 52.97 -40.26
C GLY A 278 6.02 51.66 -39.83
N TYR A 279 5.76 50.73 -40.74
CA TYR A 279 5.21 49.40 -40.43
C TYR A 279 6.28 48.44 -39.93
N LYS A 280 5.90 47.58 -38.97
CA LYS A 280 6.73 46.48 -38.51
C LYS A 280 6.79 45.37 -39.57
N THR A 281 7.99 44.89 -39.85
CA THR A 281 8.25 43.88 -40.87
C THR A 281 9.32 42.87 -40.43
N LEU A 282 9.23 41.65 -40.95
CA LEU A 282 10.22 40.60 -40.82
C LEU A 282 11.01 40.42 -42.13
N PRO A 283 12.21 39.80 -42.10
CA PRO A 283 13.08 39.65 -43.27
C PRO A 283 12.47 38.90 -44.46
N ASN A 284 11.42 38.11 -44.25
CA ASN A 284 10.66 37.42 -45.30
C ASN A 284 9.59 38.29 -45.99
N GLY A 285 9.53 39.59 -45.70
CA GLY A 285 8.51 40.51 -46.23
C GLY A 285 7.16 40.41 -45.51
N PHE A 286 7.06 39.66 -44.41
CA PHE A 286 5.88 39.64 -43.56
C PHE A 286 5.76 40.99 -42.84
N ASN A 287 4.69 41.74 -43.08
CA ASN A 287 4.52 43.08 -42.54
C ASN A 287 3.08 43.33 -42.06
N LEU A 288 2.90 44.31 -41.19
CA LEU A 288 1.58 44.75 -40.70
C LEU A 288 1.01 45.91 -41.52
N SER A 289 1.27 45.99 -42.83
CA SER A 289 0.77 47.10 -43.65
C SER A 289 -0.74 47.27 -43.52
N SER A 290 -1.21 48.52 -43.41
CA SER A 290 -2.65 48.81 -43.47
C SER A 290 -3.17 48.48 -44.87
N TYR A 291 -4.19 47.63 -44.98
CA TYR A 291 -4.96 47.55 -46.23
C TYR A 291 -5.60 48.93 -46.46
N GLU A 292 -5.17 49.64 -47.49
CA GLU A 292 -5.70 50.96 -47.84
C GLU A 292 -7.19 50.85 -48.19
N GLY A 293 -8.03 51.47 -47.36
CA GLY A 293 -9.46 51.65 -47.57
C GLY A 293 -10.24 51.59 -46.26
N ASP A 294 -10.47 52.73 -45.60
CA ASP A 294 -11.39 52.97 -44.45
C ASP A 294 -11.45 51.95 -43.27
N ALA A 295 -10.55 50.96 -43.22
CA ALA A 295 -10.68 49.76 -42.40
C ALA A 295 -9.49 49.56 -41.44
N GLY A 296 -9.29 50.52 -40.51
CA GLY A 296 -8.46 50.33 -39.31
C GLY A 296 -6.96 50.02 -39.51
N SER A 297 -6.21 50.02 -38.41
CA SER A 297 -4.78 49.63 -38.42
C SER A 297 -4.64 48.14 -38.09
N THR A 298 -3.93 47.37 -38.90
CA THR A 298 -3.60 45.96 -38.61
C THR A 298 -2.69 45.90 -37.38
N MET A 299 -3.15 45.27 -36.30
CA MET A 299 -2.40 45.15 -35.04
C MET A 299 -1.66 43.82 -34.94
N SER A 300 -2.21 42.76 -35.54
CA SER A 300 -1.66 41.42 -35.45
C SER A 300 -1.94 40.66 -36.74
N LEU A 301 -1.01 39.80 -37.12
CA LEU A 301 -1.07 39.00 -38.34
C LEU A 301 -0.54 37.60 -38.05
N ILE A 302 -1.27 36.58 -38.51
CA ILE A 302 -0.85 35.19 -38.45
C ILE A 302 -0.98 34.58 -39.85
N LYS A 303 0.10 34.00 -40.38
CA LYS A 303 0.01 33.23 -41.64
C LYS A 303 0.85 31.96 -41.61
N PRO A 304 0.47 30.94 -42.38
CA PRO A 304 1.35 29.83 -42.67
C PRO A 304 2.59 30.31 -43.44
N THR A 305 3.77 29.78 -43.11
CA THR A 305 5.05 30.17 -43.71
C THR A 305 5.80 28.93 -44.15
N SER A 306 5.98 28.75 -45.46
CA SER A 306 6.62 27.56 -46.03
C SER A 306 8.15 27.62 -46.01
N ASP A 307 8.73 28.80 -46.21
CA ASP A 307 10.18 29.02 -46.17
C ASP A 307 10.59 29.70 -44.87
N LEU A 308 11.47 29.05 -44.11
CA LEU A 308 12.00 29.52 -42.82
C LEU A 308 13.47 29.96 -42.90
N ALA A 309 14.09 29.95 -44.09
CA ALA A 309 15.51 30.30 -44.24
C ALA A 309 15.84 31.73 -43.77
N TRP A 310 14.86 32.64 -43.85
CA TRP A 310 14.96 34.03 -43.38
C TRP A 310 15.23 34.18 -41.88
N MET A 311 15.00 33.14 -41.07
CA MET A 311 15.28 33.14 -39.63
C MET A 311 16.79 33.17 -39.33
N GLY A 312 17.66 32.87 -40.30
CA GLY A 312 19.11 32.88 -40.12
C GLY A 312 19.55 31.96 -38.97
N ASP A 313 20.32 32.50 -38.02
CA ASP A 313 20.86 31.76 -36.87
C ASP A 313 19.78 31.23 -35.92
N PHE A 314 18.56 31.80 -35.96
CA PHE A 314 17.43 31.30 -35.17
C PHE A 314 16.89 29.95 -35.70
N LEU A 315 17.20 29.57 -36.95
CA LEU A 315 16.84 28.27 -37.51
C LEU A 315 17.93 27.23 -37.20
N THR A 316 17.87 26.68 -35.98
CA THR A 316 18.79 25.60 -35.56
C THR A 316 18.59 24.32 -36.38
N PRO A 317 19.60 23.43 -36.48
CA PRO A 317 19.46 22.15 -37.18
C PRO A 317 18.31 21.28 -36.66
N GLN A 318 18.06 21.34 -35.35
CA GLN A 318 16.93 20.68 -34.71
C GLN A 318 15.60 21.28 -35.21
N HIS A 319 15.43 22.60 -35.10
CA HIS A 319 14.20 23.28 -35.52
C HIS A 319 13.90 23.07 -37.01
N ARG A 320 14.94 23.01 -37.84
CA ARG A 320 14.84 22.69 -39.27
C ARG A 320 14.27 21.29 -39.52
N THR A 321 14.71 20.29 -38.74
CA THR A 321 14.23 18.91 -38.87
C THR A 321 12.75 18.81 -38.51
N LEU A 322 12.33 19.53 -37.47
CA LEU A 322 10.94 19.53 -36.98
C LEU A 322 9.99 20.28 -37.91
N SER A 323 10.41 21.42 -38.43
CA SER A 323 9.60 22.28 -39.30
C SER A 323 9.46 21.77 -40.73
N ARG A 324 10.40 20.95 -41.23
CA ARG A 324 10.39 20.45 -42.63
C ARG A 324 9.14 19.66 -43.00
N TRP A 325 8.70 18.80 -42.09
CA TRP A 325 7.54 17.92 -42.25
C TRP A 325 6.45 18.20 -41.22
N ALA A 326 6.46 19.42 -40.66
CA ALA A 326 5.41 19.89 -39.80
C ALA A 326 4.05 19.89 -40.52
N TYR A 327 2.98 19.61 -39.78
CA TYR A 327 1.62 19.86 -40.25
C TYR A 327 1.48 21.31 -40.75
N ILE A 328 2.08 22.24 -40.01
CA ILE A 328 2.14 23.66 -40.36
C ILE A 328 3.32 24.33 -39.66
N ASN A 329 3.89 25.33 -40.34
CA ASN A 329 4.76 26.34 -39.77
C ASN A 329 4.03 27.69 -39.83
N VAL A 330 3.95 28.39 -38.71
CA VAL A 330 3.14 29.60 -38.55
C VAL A 330 4.04 30.75 -38.16
N THR A 331 3.94 31.87 -38.88
CA THR A 331 4.56 33.14 -38.46
C THR A 331 3.48 34.03 -37.88
N TYR A 332 3.72 34.53 -36.67
CA TYR A 332 2.86 35.47 -35.96
C TYR A 332 3.64 36.76 -35.69
N LEU A 333 3.02 37.92 -35.92
CA LEU A 333 3.56 39.24 -35.61
C LEU A 333 2.46 40.10 -34.99
N THR A 334 2.77 40.82 -33.92
CA THR A 334 1.84 41.74 -33.26
C THR A 334 2.52 43.01 -32.77
N THR A 335 1.77 44.11 -32.72
CA THR A 335 2.19 45.42 -32.18
C THR A 335 1.27 45.95 -31.08
N ASN A 336 0.44 45.09 -30.48
CA ASN A 336 -0.58 45.50 -29.50
C ASN A 336 0.02 46.17 -28.25
N ILE A 337 1.18 45.68 -27.76
CA ILE A 337 1.87 46.22 -26.58
C ILE A 337 3.36 46.43 -26.87
N SER A 338 4.01 45.38 -27.39
CA SER A 338 5.37 45.42 -27.93
C SER A 338 5.40 44.67 -29.27
N SER A 339 6.47 44.85 -30.05
CA SER A 339 6.67 44.11 -31.29
C SER A 339 7.10 42.68 -30.99
N THR A 340 6.12 41.80 -30.77
CA THR A 340 6.35 40.38 -30.53
C THR A 340 6.18 39.62 -31.85
N ALA A 341 7.14 38.75 -32.16
CA ALA A 341 7.08 37.88 -33.32
C ALA A 341 7.51 36.45 -32.95
N ALA A 342 6.77 35.47 -33.45
CA ALA A 342 7.03 34.05 -33.17
C ALA A 342 6.87 33.22 -34.44
N VAL A 343 7.74 32.21 -34.59
CA VAL A 343 7.55 31.12 -35.55
C VAL A 343 7.24 29.85 -34.77
N CYS A 344 6.10 29.23 -35.03
CA CYS A 344 5.67 28.00 -34.36
C CYS A 344 5.39 26.88 -35.36
N SER A 345 5.91 25.70 -35.09
CA SER A 345 5.73 24.50 -35.90
C SER A 345 4.92 23.46 -35.14
N LEU A 346 3.87 22.92 -35.76
CA LEU A 346 3.15 21.74 -35.26
C LEU A 346 3.57 20.54 -36.09
N TYR A 347 4.13 19.49 -35.49
CA TYR A 347 4.71 18.36 -36.22
C TYR A 347 4.34 16.99 -35.63
N PRO A 348 4.35 15.91 -36.44
CA PRO A 348 4.19 14.54 -35.98
C PRO A 348 5.30 14.09 -35.01
N CYS A 349 4.92 13.51 -33.87
CA CYS A 349 5.88 13.04 -32.87
C CYS A 349 5.39 11.79 -32.13
N LEU A 350 6.32 11.09 -31.50
CA LEU A 350 6.06 10.07 -30.48
C LEU A 350 6.22 10.71 -29.10
N ARG A 351 5.19 10.66 -28.27
CA ARG A 351 5.23 11.16 -26.90
C ARG A 351 5.24 10.00 -25.92
N THR A 352 6.12 10.05 -24.93
CA THR A 352 6.28 9.02 -23.90
C THR A 352 5.88 9.56 -22.55
N TYR A 353 5.03 8.83 -21.83
CA TYR A 353 4.40 9.26 -20.58
C TYR A 353 4.65 8.28 -19.42
N THR A 354 4.64 8.83 -18.20
CA THR A 354 4.30 8.09 -16.97
C THR A 354 2.86 8.42 -16.62
N ALA A 355 2.05 7.40 -16.30
CA ALA A 355 0.65 7.56 -15.95
C ALA A 355 0.28 6.75 -14.71
N SER A 356 -0.56 7.33 -13.86
CA SER A 356 -1.19 6.67 -12.73
C SER A 356 -2.56 7.26 -12.49
N VAL A 357 -3.50 6.45 -12.00
CA VAL A 357 -4.81 6.94 -11.56
C VAL A 357 -4.85 6.86 -10.05
N THR A 358 -5.12 7.99 -9.41
CA THR A 358 -5.28 8.09 -7.95
C THR A 358 -6.59 8.78 -7.65
N ASN A 359 -7.43 8.19 -6.79
CA ASN A 359 -8.75 8.71 -6.44
C ASN A 359 -9.64 9.04 -7.66
N GLY A 360 -9.54 8.21 -8.71
CA GLY A 360 -10.29 8.37 -9.96
C GLY A 360 -9.75 9.45 -10.91
N GLN A 361 -8.69 10.17 -10.51
CA GLN A 361 -8.07 11.19 -11.35
C GLN A 361 -6.81 10.64 -12.03
N LEU A 362 -6.76 10.76 -13.36
CA LEU A 362 -5.58 10.44 -14.16
C LEU A 362 -4.52 11.54 -13.96
N SER A 363 -3.32 11.12 -13.52
CA SER A 363 -2.12 11.95 -13.51
C SER A 363 -1.14 11.42 -14.55
N GLU A 364 -0.87 12.22 -15.57
CA GLU A 364 0.11 11.91 -16.61
C GLU A 364 1.22 12.96 -16.63
N ARG A 365 2.46 12.50 -16.81
CA ARG A 365 3.61 13.37 -17.02
C ARG A 365 4.39 12.90 -18.24
N GLN A 366 4.58 13.80 -19.20
CA GLN A 366 5.42 13.54 -20.36
C GLN A 366 6.89 13.46 -19.92
N ILE A 367 7.58 12.42 -20.36
CA ILE A 367 9.01 12.18 -20.07
C ILE A 367 9.85 12.67 -21.24
N ARG A 368 9.43 12.32 -22.46
CA ARG A 368 10.18 12.59 -23.69
C ARG A 368 9.23 12.67 -24.88
N SER A 369 9.64 13.45 -25.87
CA SER A 369 9.04 13.50 -27.20
C SER A 369 10.12 13.30 -28.26
N ASP A 370 9.84 12.46 -29.25
CA ASP A 370 10.72 12.19 -30.38
C ASP A 370 10.00 12.54 -31.67
N SER A 371 10.64 13.29 -32.56
CA SER A 371 10.05 13.64 -33.85
C SER A 371 9.90 12.42 -34.75
N MET A 372 8.86 12.43 -35.58
CA MET A 372 8.70 11.41 -36.62
C MET A 372 9.40 11.88 -37.89
N GLN A 373 10.18 10.98 -38.47
CA GLN A 373 10.94 11.22 -39.70
C GLN A 373 10.16 10.66 -40.89
N ALA A 374 10.38 11.25 -42.06
CA ALA A 374 9.83 10.70 -43.29
C ALA A 374 10.53 9.37 -43.60
N ALA A 375 9.76 8.36 -44.02
CA ALA A 375 10.24 7.09 -44.53
C ALA A 375 9.46 6.75 -45.81
N PRO A 376 10.08 6.13 -46.82
CA PRO A 376 9.37 5.79 -48.06
C PRO A 376 8.31 4.72 -47.81
N LEU A 377 7.12 4.88 -48.39
CA LEU A 377 6.03 3.88 -48.32
C LEU A 377 6.35 2.59 -49.08
N PHE A 378 7.20 2.69 -50.11
CA PHE A 378 7.57 1.60 -51.02
C PHE A 378 9.09 1.47 -51.12
N ASP A 379 9.58 0.27 -51.47
CA ASP A 379 11.02 -0.06 -51.52
C ASP A 379 11.83 0.72 -52.57
N THR A 380 11.18 1.53 -53.41
CA THR A 380 11.87 2.42 -54.35
C THR A 380 12.29 3.71 -53.67
N VAL A 381 13.59 3.84 -53.37
CA VAL A 381 14.23 5.10 -52.96
C VAL A 381 14.24 6.06 -54.16
N GLY A 382 13.13 6.78 -54.37
CA GLY A 382 13.05 7.86 -55.35
C GLY A 382 13.72 9.13 -54.84
N SER A 383 14.27 9.94 -55.74
CA SER A 383 14.77 11.27 -55.39
C SER A 383 13.61 12.15 -54.89
N LEU A 384 13.68 12.62 -53.64
CA LEU A 384 12.70 13.57 -53.11
C LEU A 384 12.78 14.90 -53.88
N PRO A 385 11.64 15.42 -54.42
CA PRO A 385 11.61 16.77 -54.94
C PRO A 385 12.00 17.77 -53.84
N PRO A 386 12.81 18.80 -54.16
CA PRO A 386 13.26 19.78 -53.16
C PRO A 386 12.14 20.50 -52.40
N ILE A 387 10.94 20.58 -52.98
CA ILE A 387 9.81 21.40 -52.52
C ILE A 387 8.75 20.56 -51.77
N SER A 388 8.94 19.25 -51.64
CA SER A 388 7.96 18.38 -50.94
C SER A 388 7.73 18.83 -49.50
N ASN A 389 6.48 18.96 -49.09
CA ASN A 389 6.07 19.36 -47.74
C ASN A 389 4.87 18.51 -47.29
N SER A 390 4.39 18.71 -46.07
CA SER A 390 3.24 17.95 -45.53
C SER A 390 1.96 18.03 -46.39
N LEU A 391 1.71 19.14 -47.09
CA LEU A 391 0.54 19.32 -47.96
C LEU A 391 0.61 18.52 -49.28
N THR A 392 1.83 18.20 -49.72
CA THR A 392 2.09 17.54 -51.02
C THR A 392 2.64 16.12 -50.85
N ASN A 393 2.93 15.70 -49.62
CA ASN A 393 3.50 14.40 -49.29
C ASN A 393 2.47 13.27 -49.41
N GLN A 394 2.53 12.49 -50.49
CA GLN A 394 1.67 11.30 -50.65
C GLN A 394 2.43 9.98 -50.44
N ASP A 395 3.77 10.01 -50.51
CA ASP A 395 4.59 8.82 -50.67
C ASP A 395 5.50 8.52 -49.45
N LEU A 396 5.56 9.44 -48.47
CA LEU A 396 6.39 9.26 -47.28
C LEU A 396 5.53 9.09 -46.03
N ILE A 397 5.68 7.95 -45.37
CA ILE A 397 5.08 7.67 -44.08
C ILE A 397 5.90 8.29 -42.96
N TYR A 398 5.23 8.94 -42.02
CA TYR A 398 5.88 9.54 -40.85
C TYR A 398 6.13 8.41 -39.87
N THR A 399 7.40 8.16 -39.55
CA THR A 399 7.84 6.99 -38.80
C THR A 399 8.84 7.38 -37.73
N THR A 400 8.77 6.75 -36.56
CA THR A 400 9.81 6.82 -35.54
C THR A 400 9.94 5.49 -34.81
N VAL A 401 11.15 5.21 -34.33
CA VAL A 401 11.46 3.98 -33.61
C VAL A 401 11.65 4.33 -32.15
N LYS A 402 10.83 3.73 -31.29
CA LYS A 402 10.93 3.91 -29.85
C LYS A 402 12.22 3.29 -29.31
N SER A 403 12.96 4.03 -28.48
CA SER A 403 14.09 3.49 -27.71
C SER A 403 14.19 4.20 -26.35
N PRO A 404 14.23 3.43 -25.23
CA PRO A 404 14.13 1.97 -25.15
C PRO A 404 12.72 1.45 -25.50
N CYS A 405 12.65 0.31 -26.18
CA CYS A 405 11.44 -0.44 -26.48
C CYS A 405 11.44 -1.76 -25.70
N ARG A 406 10.26 -2.27 -25.34
CA ARG A 406 10.12 -3.59 -24.72
C ARG A 406 9.41 -4.52 -25.70
N VAL A 407 9.89 -5.74 -25.84
CA VAL A 407 9.24 -6.80 -26.63
C VAL A 407 9.56 -8.13 -25.93
N ASP A 408 8.55 -8.96 -25.70
CA ASP A 408 8.69 -10.29 -25.06
C ASP A 408 9.48 -10.29 -23.74
N GLY A 409 9.28 -9.27 -22.90
CA GLY A 409 9.98 -9.11 -21.62
C GLY A 409 11.43 -8.62 -21.72
N HIS A 410 11.97 -8.45 -22.93
CA HIS A 410 13.30 -7.92 -23.18
C HIS A 410 13.29 -6.43 -23.54
N VAL A 411 14.31 -5.69 -23.10
CA VAL A 411 14.48 -4.26 -23.43
C VAL A 411 15.45 -4.12 -24.59
N TYR A 412 14.99 -3.49 -25.66
CA TYR A 412 15.76 -3.17 -26.85
C TYR A 412 16.03 -1.66 -26.95
N ASP A 413 17.28 -1.31 -27.20
CA ASP A 413 17.78 0.01 -27.54
C ASP A 413 18.23 0.06 -29.01
N ILE A 414 18.59 1.25 -29.48
CA ILE A 414 19.02 1.46 -30.87
C ILE A 414 20.20 0.58 -31.29
N LEU A 415 21.02 0.13 -30.34
CA LEU A 415 22.20 -0.68 -30.60
C LEU A 415 21.92 -2.19 -30.71
N ASN A 416 20.85 -2.69 -30.08
CA ASN A 416 20.56 -4.12 -30.02
C ASN A 416 19.22 -4.52 -30.65
N MET A 417 18.38 -3.56 -31.05
CA MET A 417 17.07 -3.85 -31.67
C MET A 417 17.17 -4.72 -32.92
N SER A 418 18.29 -4.67 -33.65
CA SER A 418 18.56 -5.48 -34.83
C SER A 418 18.87 -6.96 -34.51
N SER A 419 18.98 -7.33 -33.23
CA SER A 419 19.19 -8.72 -32.80
C SER A 419 17.89 -9.52 -32.64
N HIS A 420 16.73 -8.85 -32.67
CA HIS A 420 15.44 -9.52 -32.60
C HIS A 420 15.21 -10.38 -33.87
N PRO A 421 14.60 -11.57 -33.77
CA PRO A 421 14.38 -12.45 -34.94
C PRO A 421 13.44 -11.84 -35.98
N ASP A 422 12.41 -11.11 -35.53
CA ASP A 422 11.44 -10.44 -36.40
C ASP A 422 11.67 -8.92 -36.39
N THR A 423 12.42 -8.41 -37.38
CA THR A 423 12.70 -6.97 -37.54
C THR A 423 12.22 -6.45 -38.89
N THR A 424 11.74 -5.22 -38.90
CA THR A 424 11.43 -4.44 -40.10
C THR A 424 12.59 -3.49 -40.39
N ASP A 425 13.12 -3.55 -41.62
CA ASP A 425 14.13 -2.61 -42.11
C ASP A 425 13.47 -1.28 -42.52
N LEU A 426 14.00 -0.18 -42.00
CA LEU A 426 13.53 1.18 -42.22
C LEU A 426 14.64 2.04 -42.80
N VAL A 427 14.27 2.88 -43.76
CA VAL A 427 15.11 3.97 -44.28
C VAL A 427 14.46 5.28 -43.87
N LEU A 428 15.08 6.00 -42.94
CA LEU A 428 14.58 7.28 -42.45
C LEU A 428 15.36 8.44 -43.08
N TYR A 429 14.65 9.45 -43.57
CA TYR A 429 15.26 10.66 -44.10
C TYR A 429 15.69 11.61 -42.97
N ASP A 430 16.96 12.01 -42.98
CA ASP A 430 17.54 12.98 -42.05
C ASP A 430 17.92 14.27 -42.78
N PHE A 431 17.47 15.40 -42.22
CA PHE A 431 17.58 16.74 -42.78
C PHE A 431 18.39 17.69 -41.89
N THR A 432 19.17 17.17 -40.94
CA THR A 432 19.96 17.96 -39.99
C THR A 432 21.14 18.70 -40.63
N ASP A 433 21.83 18.12 -41.61
CA ASP A 433 23.07 18.66 -42.24
C ASP A 433 22.86 19.76 -43.30
N ASN A 434 21.73 20.45 -43.24
CA ASN A 434 21.39 21.53 -44.18
C ASN A 434 22.05 22.85 -43.77
N GLY A 435 23.28 23.12 -44.21
CA GLY A 435 24.02 24.33 -43.76
C GLY A 435 24.82 25.10 -44.81
N GLY A 436 24.71 24.79 -46.10
CA GLY A 436 25.54 25.42 -47.14
C GLY A 436 24.77 25.91 -48.38
N PRO A 437 25.38 26.80 -49.20
CA PRO A 437 24.77 27.39 -50.41
C PRO A 437 24.67 26.41 -51.61
N SER A 438 24.72 25.10 -51.38
CA SER A 438 24.79 24.03 -52.41
C SER A 438 23.44 23.28 -52.50
N PRO A 439 23.10 22.59 -53.62
CA PRO A 439 21.78 22.00 -53.78
C PRO A 439 21.50 20.90 -52.75
N TYR A 440 20.25 20.85 -52.31
CA TYR A 440 19.59 19.93 -51.39
C TYR A 440 20.32 18.58 -51.17
N ARG A 441 20.95 18.39 -50.00
CA ARG A 441 21.50 17.09 -49.58
C ARG A 441 20.79 16.62 -48.31
N TYR A 442 20.02 15.55 -48.43
CA TYR A 442 19.50 14.78 -47.32
C TYR A 442 20.35 13.52 -47.13
N THR A 443 20.46 13.06 -45.90
CA THR A 443 21.08 11.77 -45.57
C THR A 443 20.01 10.75 -45.25
N PHE A 444 20.36 9.47 -45.36
CA PHE A 444 19.47 8.37 -44.98
C PHE A 444 20.05 7.68 -43.75
N LYS A 445 19.16 7.33 -42.82
CA LYS A 445 19.47 6.52 -41.66
C LYS A 445 18.77 5.17 -41.78
N ASN A 446 19.54 4.11 -41.95
CA ASN A 446 19.02 2.74 -41.99
C ASN A 446 18.90 2.22 -40.56
N ILE A 447 17.73 1.71 -40.19
CA ILE A 447 17.43 1.15 -38.86
C ILE A 447 16.61 -0.12 -39.03
N SER A 448 17.01 -1.20 -38.35
CA SER A 448 16.23 -2.44 -38.28
C SER A 448 15.67 -2.60 -36.86
N ALA A 449 14.35 -2.64 -36.73
CA ALA A 449 13.65 -2.66 -35.43
C ALA A 449 12.46 -3.63 -35.43
N PRO A 450 12.08 -4.22 -34.28
CA PRO A 450 10.84 -4.98 -34.17
C PRO A 450 9.63 -4.11 -34.50
N GLU A 451 8.63 -4.66 -35.19
CA GLU A 451 7.43 -3.91 -35.62
C GLU A 451 6.69 -3.26 -34.44
N HIS A 452 6.69 -3.94 -33.30
CA HIS A 452 6.17 -3.47 -32.01
C HIS A 452 6.83 -2.18 -31.48
N CYS A 453 8.00 -1.82 -31.97
CA CYS A 453 8.75 -0.62 -31.60
C CYS A 453 8.57 0.53 -32.60
N ILE A 454 7.88 0.31 -33.73
CA ILE A 454 7.83 1.25 -34.84
C ILE A 454 6.47 1.95 -34.90
N TYR A 455 6.48 3.22 -34.52
CA TYR A 455 5.28 4.07 -34.51
C TYR A 455 5.15 4.81 -35.83
N ARG A 456 3.92 4.86 -36.37
CA ARG A 456 3.69 5.40 -37.72
C ARG A 456 2.45 6.29 -37.82
N GLN A 457 2.49 7.21 -38.78
CA GLN A 457 1.36 8.06 -39.14
C GLN A 457 1.29 8.24 -40.67
N HIS A 458 0.10 7.96 -41.22
CA HIS A 458 -0.11 7.94 -42.66
C HIS A 458 -0.08 9.35 -43.28
N PRO A 459 0.57 9.55 -44.46
CA PRO A 459 0.73 10.87 -45.07
C PRO A 459 -0.58 11.58 -45.41
N THR A 460 -1.58 10.85 -45.88
CA THR A 460 -2.90 11.45 -46.21
C THR A 460 -3.61 12.03 -44.99
N PHE A 461 -3.40 11.46 -43.80
CA PHE A 461 -3.95 12.01 -42.57
C PHE A 461 -3.26 13.34 -42.25
N VAL A 462 -1.94 13.39 -42.39
CA VAL A 462 -1.16 14.62 -42.21
C VAL A 462 -1.61 15.69 -43.20
N ILE A 463 -1.75 15.37 -44.49
CA ILE A 463 -2.32 16.27 -45.51
C ILE A 463 -3.68 16.84 -45.06
N ALA A 464 -4.58 15.98 -44.58
CA ALA A 464 -5.93 16.38 -44.21
C ALA A 464 -5.94 17.41 -43.07
N ILE A 465 -5.14 17.17 -42.04
CA ILE A 465 -4.97 18.09 -40.91
C ILE A 465 -4.23 19.36 -41.36
N SER A 466 -3.12 19.22 -42.10
CA SER A 466 -2.35 20.33 -42.66
C SER A 466 -3.22 21.28 -43.48
N THR A 467 -4.11 20.74 -44.32
CA THR A 467 -5.01 21.55 -45.16
C THR A 467 -5.85 22.48 -44.30
N ILE A 468 -6.51 21.97 -43.25
CA ILE A 468 -7.33 22.78 -42.35
C ILE A 468 -6.49 23.80 -41.58
N LEU A 469 -5.33 23.39 -41.04
CA LEU A 469 -4.48 24.30 -40.28
C LEU A 469 -3.99 25.47 -41.15
N ASN A 470 -3.60 25.19 -42.39
CA ASN A 470 -3.09 26.20 -43.31
C ASN A 470 -4.19 27.09 -43.89
N SER A 471 -5.39 26.56 -44.16
CA SER A 471 -6.45 27.31 -44.84
C SER A 471 -7.49 27.95 -43.92
N GLU A 472 -7.71 27.43 -42.71
CA GLU A 472 -8.81 27.88 -41.83
C GLU A 472 -8.34 28.40 -40.45
N ILE A 473 -7.26 27.85 -39.89
CA ILE A 473 -6.89 28.10 -38.48
C ILE A 473 -5.82 29.18 -38.34
N PHE A 474 -4.78 29.17 -39.18
CA PHE A 474 -3.59 30.02 -38.99
C PHE A 474 -3.37 31.05 -40.10
N ASP A 475 -4.43 31.43 -40.83
CA ASP A 475 -4.40 32.48 -41.85
C ASP A 475 -5.41 33.58 -41.51
N GLY A 476 -4.95 34.63 -40.83
CA GLY A 476 -5.83 35.70 -40.34
C GLY A 476 -5.09 36.92 -39.84
N TYR A 477 -5.85 37.96 -39.52
CA TYR A 477 -5.32 39.21 -39.00
C TYR A 477 -6.32 39.86 -38.04
N CYS A 478 -5.83 40.80 -37.24
CA CYS A 478 -6.68 41.67 -36.43
C CYS A 478 -6.44 43.13 -36.75
N GLN A 479 -7.52 43.89 -36.82
CA GLN A 479 -7.54 45.33 -37.02
C GLN A 479 -8.14 46.04 -35.82
N TRP A 480 -7.62 47.23 -35.55
CA TRP A 480 -8.23 48.19 -34.64
C TRP A 480 -9.11 49.18 -35.40
N TYR A 481 -10.42 49.11 -35.18
CA TYR A 481 -11.37 50.13 -35.64
C TYR A 481 -12.55 50.23 -34.68
N LYS A 482 -12.51 51.22 -33.77
CA LYS A 482 -13.52 51.39 -32.69
C LYS A 482 -13.70 50.13 -31.82
N GLY A 483 -12.64 49.31 -31.72
CA GLY A 483 -12.61 47.99 -31.11
C GLY A 483 -11.70 47.06 -31.90
N THR A 484 -11.22 45.99 -31.27
CA THR A 484 -10.41 44.98 -31.96
C THR A 484 -11.33 43.99 -32.68
N THR A 485 -11.12 43.81 -33.98
CA THR A 485 -11.82 42.79 -34.77
C THR A 485 -10.81 41.92 -35.49
N CYS A 486 -10.99 40.60 -35.43
CA CYS A 486 -10.11 39.62 -36.06
C CYS A 486 -10.87 38.87 -37.15
N ARG A 487 -10.21 38.63 -38.29
CA ARG A 487 -10.83 38.04 -39.48
C ARG A 487 -9.82 37.23 -40.28
N LYS A 488 -10.33 36.36 -41.16
CA LYS A 488 -9.54 35.65 -42.18
C LYS A 488 -9.12 36.60 -43.32
N ILE A 489 -7.96 36.37 -43.93
CA ILE A 489 -7.39 37.24 -44.99
C ILE A 489 -8.13 37.11 -46.33
N LEU A 490 -8.46 35.89 -46.76
CA LEU A 490 -9.08 35.61 -48.06
C LEU A 490 -10.13 34.49 -47.99
N GLY A 491 -11.31 34.73 -48.59
CA GLY A 491 -12.16 33.69 -49.20
C GLY A 491 -13.11 32.89 -48.30
N SER A 492 -14.22 32.50 -48.92
CA SER A 492 -15.31 31.70 -48.37
C SER A 492 -14.89 30.27 -48.06
N GLY A 493 -15.02 29.85 -46.80
CA GLY A 493 -14.63 28.55 -46.27
C GLY A 493 -15.69 28.01 -45.29
N LYS A 494 -15.73 26.70 -45.06
CA LYS A 494 -16.75 26.08 -44.18
C LYS A 494 -16.68 26.57 -42.72
N LEU A 495 -15.54 27.12 -42.33
CA LEU A 495 -15.21 27.65 -41.01
C LEU A 495 -14.98 29.18 -41.06
N GLU A 496 -15.69 29.87 -41.97
CA GLU A 496 -15.61 31.32 -42.15
C GLU A 496 -15.54 32.07 -40.82
N ASN A 497 -14.44 32.81 -40.65
CA ASN A 497 -14.06 33.59 -39.48
C ASN A 497 -13.76 32.80 -38.20
N LEU A 498 -14.46 31.72 -37.84
CA LEU A 498 -14.30 31.07 -36.53
C LEU A 498 -12.89 30.60 -36.17
N GLY A 499 -12.14 30.02 -37.13
CA GLY A 499 -10.82 29.43 -36.84
C GLY A 499 -9.77 30.47 -36.47
N ALA A 500 -9.30 31.23 -37.46
CA ALA A 500 -8.27 32.24 -37.26
C ALA A 500 -8.69 33.36 -36.28
N GLU A 501 -9.97 33.72 -36.23
CA GLU A 501 -10.48 34.68 -35.24
C GLU A 501 -10.30 34.17 -33.80
N ALA A 502 -10.66 32.91 -33.51
CA ALA A 502 -10.51 32.35 -32.17
C ALA A 502 -9.05 32.31 -31.71
N VAL A 503 -8.13 31.88 -32.59
CA VAL A 503 -6.69 31.86 -32.28
C VAL A 503 -6.18 33.27 -31.97
N LEU A 504 -6.50 34.23 -32.84
CA LEU A 504 -6.01 35.59 -32.68
C LEU A 504 -6.64 36.30 -31.47
N GLN A 505 -7.92 36.06 -31.18
CA GLN A 505 -8.56 36.57 -29.95
C GLN A 505 -7.94 35.97 -28.69
N ALA A 506 -7.57 34.68 -28.71
CA ALA A 506 -6.85 34.06 -27.60
C ALA A 506 -5.49 34.73 -27.35
N PHE A 507 -4.84 35.23 -28.41
CA PHE A 507 -3.56 35.94 -28.34
C PHE A 507 -3.67 37.42 -27.96
N GLN A 508 -4.88 37.95 -27.80
CA GLN A 508 -5.13 39.38 -27.56
C GLN A 508 -5.50 39.75 -26.11
N LYS A 509 -5.29 38.86 -25.14
CA LYS A 509 -5.62 39.13 -23.73
C LYS A 509 -4.88 40.38 -23.19
N PRO A 510 -5.55 41.22 -22.37
CA PRO A 510 -5.06 42.56 -22.02
C PRO A 510 -3.96 42.62 -20.94
N GLU A 511 -3.58 41.49 -20.33
CA GLU A 511 -2.42 41.41 -19.42
C GLU A 511 -1.22 40.86 -20.21
N GLU A 512 -0.13 41.64 -20.28
CA GLU A 512 1.15 41.38 -20.94
C GLU A 512 1.27 40.01 -21.66
N PHE A 513 0.73 39.93 -22.88
CA PHE A 513 0.84 38.72 -23.70
C PHE A 513 2.30 38.49 -24.12
N GLN A 514 2.93 37.42 -23.61
CA GLN A 514 4.34 37.11 -23.84
C GLN A 514 4.50 35.93 -24.80
N PHE A 515 5.73 35.75 -25.32
CA PHE A 515 6.10 34.59 -26.13
C PHE A 515 5.77 33.24 -25.44
N SER A 516 5.84 33.19 -24.10
CA SER A 516 5.49 32.00 -23.31
C SER A 516 4.02 31.60 -23.44
N ASP A 517 3.11 32.56 -23.65
CA ASP A 517 1.68 32.31 -23.82
C ASP A 517 1.37 31.73 -25.21
N ILE A 518 2.06 32.22 -26.25
CA ILE A 518 2.02 31.62 -27.59
C ILE A 518 2.47 30.16 -27.50
N THR A 519 3.62 29.92 -26.86
CA THR A 519 4.17 28.58 -26.69
C THR A 519 3.22 27.66 -25.93
N ARG A 520 2.59 28.16 -24.85
CA ARG A 520 1.60 27.41 -24.06
C ARG A 520 0.38 27.06 -24.91
N TRP A 521 -0.16 27.99 -25.69
CA TRP A 521 -1.31 27.75 -26.53
C TRP A 521 -1.04 26.66 -27.58
N PHE A 522 0.10 26.72 -28.28
CA PHE A 522 0.49 25.69 -29.25
C PHE A 522 0.69 24.32 -28.57
N THR A 523 1.21 24.30 -27.35
CA THR A 523 1.37 23.07 -26.56
C THR A 523 0.02 22.47 -26.18
N SER A 524 -0.91 23.26 -25.61
CA SER A 524 -2.25 22.79 -25.27
C SER A 524 -3.03 22.33 -26.52
N PHE A 525 -2.89 23.01 -27.65
CA PHE A 525 -3.48 22.58 -28.92
C PHE A 525 -2.93 21.21 -29.35
N ALA A 526 -1.61 21.03 -29.29
CA ALA A 526 -0.94 19.77 -29.61
C ALA A 526 -1.34 18.63 -28.65
N ASP A 527 -1.57 18.93 -27.37
CA ASP A 527 -2.05 17.98 -26.36
C ASP A 527 -3.48 17.52 -26.65
N ALA A 528 -4.38 18.45 -26.98
CA ALA A 528 -5.76 18.13 -27.37
C ALA A 528 -5.81 17.21 -28.61
N MET A 529 -5.00 17.52 -29.63
CA MET A 529 -4.87 16.69 -30.83
C MET A 529 -4.30 15.31 -30.50
N THR A 530 -3.27 15.24 -29.66
CA THR A 530 -2.67 13.96 -29.21
C THR A 530 -3.70 13.09 -28.49
N ASN A 531 -4.48 13.67 -27.56
CA ASN A 531 -5.53 12.95 -26.85
C ASN A 531 -6.60 12.42 -27.82
N ARG A 532 -6.98 13.20 -28.84
CA ARG A 532 -7.88 12.72 -29.88
C ARG A 532 -7.33 11.50 -30.61
N TYR A 533 -6.04 11.51 -30.97
CA TYR A 533 -5.42 10.38 -31.65
C TYR A 533 -5.48 9.11 -30.80
N ARG A 534 -5.19 9.23 -29.50
CA ARG A 534 -5.26 8.11 -28.53
C ARG A 534 -6.65 7.48 -28.43
N PHE A 535 -7.72 8.26 -28.54
CA PHE A 535 -9.10 7.75 -28.45
C PHE A 535 -9.61 7.06 -29.72
N ASP A 536 -9.13 7.51 -30.89
CA ASP A 536 -9.64 7.11 -32.20
C ASP A 536 -8.84 5.99 -32.85
N TYR A 537 -7.58 5.82 -32.47
CA TYR A 537 -6.63 4.96 -33.16
C TYR A 537 -6.00 3.89 -32.27
N GLY A 538 -5.42 2.87 -32.92
CA GLY A 538 -4.93 1.68 -32.25
C GLY A 538 -3.88 0.88 -32.99
N THR A 539 -3.80 -0.43 -32.70
CA THR A 539 -2.62 -1.31 -32.76
C THR A 539 -1.93 -1.51 -34.15
N THR A 540 -0.76 -2.16 -34.11
CA THR A 540 0.23 -2.45 -35.16
C THR A 540 -0.19 -3.44 -36.26
N ASN A 541 -1.28 -4.21 -36.07
CA ASN A 541 -1.38 -5.54 -36.68
C ASN A 541 -2.37 -5.69 -37.85
N ASP A 542 -2.81 -4.60 -38.47
CA ASP A 542 -3.61 -4.66 -39.68
C ASP A 542 -2.82 -4.04 -40.82
N ASP A 543 -2.31 -4.90 -41.72
CA ASP A 543 -1.80 -4.63 -43.08
C ASP A 543 -1.71 -3.15 -43.45
N TRP A 544 -0.85 -2.37 -42.78
CA TRP A 544 -0.89 -0.91 -42.84
C TRP A 544 -0.56 -0.37 -44.25
N ARG A 545 -0.03 -1.25 -45.10
CA ARG A 545 0.27 -1.04 -46.52
C ARG A 545 -0.95 -1.27 -47.42
N SER A 546 -1.98 -1.94 -46.95
CA SER A 546 -3.21 -2.20 -47.70
C SER A 546 -4.05 -0.95 -47.87
N TYR A 547 -4.24 -0.57 -49.13
CA TYR A 547 -5.13 0.52 -49.55
C TYR A 547 -6.62 0.23 -49.30
N ASN A 548 -6.99 -1.00 -48.92
CA ASN A 548 -8.37 -1.49 -48.90
C ASN A 548 -8.94 -1.75 -47.49
N ILE A 549 -8.25 -1.36 -46.41
CA ILE A 549 -8.78 -1.56 -45.05
C ILE A 549 -10.06 -0.72 -44.88
N LYS A 550 -11.17 -1.42 -44.65
CA LYS A 550 -12.44 -0.77 -44.28
C LYS A 550 -12.41 -0.44 -42.79
N ASP A 551 -12.83 0.77 -42.49
CA ASP A 551 -12.78 1.50 -41.21
C ASP A 551 -13.35 0.78 -39.97
N LYS A 552 -13.99 -0.38 -40.11
CA LYS A 552 -14.70 -1.09 -39.03
C LYS A 552 -13.87 -2.16 -38.31
N ASP A 553 -12.69 -2.50 -38.82
CA ASP A 553 -11.94 -3.67 -38.34
C ASP A 553 -10.71 -3.33 -37.46
N MET A 554 -10.25 -2.07 -37.41
CA MET A 554 -9.08 -1.69 -36.61
C MET A 554 -9.41 -1.58 -35.12
N ARG A 555 -8.75 -2.40 -34.29
CA ARG A 555 -8.89 -2.36 -32.83
C ARG A 555 -8.26 -1.10 -32.24
N LYS A 556 -8.97 -0.43 -31.33
CA LYS A 556 -8.42 0.68 -30.53
C LYS A 556 -7.24 0.21 -29.70
N GLY A 557 -6.22 1.06 -29.56
CA GLY A 557 -5.03 0.75 -28.78
C GLY A 557 -5.29 1.10 -27.33
N GLU A 558 -5.14 0.12 -26.44
CA GLU A 558 -5.30 0.31 -25.00
C GLU A 558 -4.15 -0.37 -24.27
N ILE A 559 -3.51 0.37 -23.37
CA ILE A 559 -2.54 -0.15 -22.43
C ILE A 559 -3.30 -0.73 -21.25
N ARG A 560 -2.96 -1.95 -20.87
CA ARG A 560 -3.53 -2.60 -19.69
C ARG A 560 -2.72 -2.26 -18.44
N GLY A 561 -3.44 -2.02 -17.35
CA GLY A 561 -2.86 -1.74 -16.04
C GLY A 561 -3.34 -2.72 -14.98
N LEU A 562 -2.94 -2.43 -13.74
CA LEU A 562 -3.38 -3.11 -12.53
C LEU A 562 -4.32 -2.17 -11.77
N ALA A 563 -5.51 -2.68 -11.44
CA ALA A 563 -6.43 -2.00 -10.54
C ALA A 563 -6.13 -2.42 -9.09
N TRP A 564 -5.92 -1.44 -8.22
CA TRP A 564 -5.63 -1.65 -6.81
C TRP A 564 -6.91 -1.54 -6.00
N GLN A 565 -7.22 -2.59 -5.25
CA GLN A 565 -8.34 -2.61 -4.32
C GLN A 565 -7.82 -2.41 -2.89
N THR A 566 -8.34 -1.39 -2.21
CA THR A 566 -8.07 -1.16 -0.79
C THR A 566 -9.00 -2.02 0.05
N THR A 567 -8.43 -2.82 0.95
CA THR A 567 -9.16 -3.65 1.91
C THR A 567 -8.56 -3.52 3.31
N VAL A 568 -9.23 -4.12 4.30
CA VAL A 568 -8.78 -4.14 5.69
C VAL A 568 -7.98 -5.41 5.96
N CYS A 569 -6.69 -5.24 6.22
CA CYS A 569 -5.78 -6.31 6.63
C CYS A 569 -5.63 -6.41 8.13
N VAL A 570 -5.25 -7.60 8.58
CA VAL A 570 -4.83 -7.86 9.95
C VAL A 570 -3.34 -7.58 10.09
N SER A 571 -2.97 -6.87 11.15
CA SER A 571 -1.59 -6.58 11.52
C SER A 571 -1.32 -7.02 12.96
N MET A 572 -0.30 -7.85 13.14
CA MET A 572 0.11 -8.40 14.43
C MET A 572 0.98 -7.42 15.21
N ARG A 573 0.50 -6.94 16.36
CA ARG A 573 1.32 -6.19 17.33
C ARG A 573 1.86 -7.10 18.43
N ARG A 574 3.11 -7.56 18.26
CA ARG A 574 3.78 -8.50 19.16
C ARG A 574 3.90 -8.01 20.61
N GLU A 575 3.98 -6.69 20.80
CA GLU A 575 4.08 -6.02 22.11
C GLU A 575 2.94 -6.42 23.06
N TRP A 576 1.73 -6.60 22.53
CA TRP A 576 0.54 -6.91 23.32
C TRP A 576 0.46 -8.39 23.74
N LEU A 577 1.24 -9.27 23.10
CA LEU A 577 1.35 -10.67 23.52
C LEU A 577 2.36 -10.89 24.66
N LEU A 578 3.13 -9.86 25.04
CA LEU A 578 4.10 -9.96 26.15
C LEU A 578 3.41 -10.24 27.49
N LEU A 579 2.26 -9.63 27.76
CA LEU A 579 1.54 -9.84 29.01
C LEU A 579 1.09 -11.31 29.18
N PRO A 580 0.31 -11.93 28.26
CA PRO A 580 -0.10 -13.32 28.41
C PRO A 580 1.10 -14.29 28.40
N LEU A 581 2.17 -13.97 27.68
CA LEU A 581 3.44 -14.71 27.78
C LEU A 581 4.05 -14.64 29.18
N CYS A 582 4.20 -13.45 29.75
CA CYS A 582 4.73 -13.28 31.10
C CYS A 582 3.84 -13.98 32.14
N LEU A 583 2.51 -13.87 32.03
CA LEU A 583 1.60 -14.53 32.96
C LEU A 583 1.68 -16.05 32.87
N THR A 584 1.71 -16.63 31.67
CA THR A 584 1.86 -18.09 31.48
C THR A 584 3.19 -18.59 32.05
N LEU A 585 4.30 -17.87 31.81
CA LEU A 585 5.61 -18.20 32.37
C LEU A 585 5.64 -18.12 33.90
N VAL A 586 5.09 -17.04 34.48
CA VAL A 586 5.03 -16.89 35.94
C VAL A 586 4.17 -17.98 36.56
N VAL A 587 3.02 -18.34 35.98
CA VAL A 587 2.18 -19.45 36.46
C VAL A 587 2.91 -20.78 36.39
N ALA A 588 3.61 -21.06 35.28
CA ALA A 588 4.42 -22.26 35.14
C ALA A 588 5.50 -22.32 36.24
N VAL A 589 6.25 -21.23 36.44
CA VAL A 589 7.29 -21.13 37.48
C VAL A 589 6.70 -21.32 38.87
N LEU A 590 5.56 -20.70 39.19
CA LEU A 590 4.88 -20.89 40.47
C LEU A 590 4.46 -22.34 40.69
N CYS A 591 3.87 -22.98 39.67
CA CYS A 591 3.45 -24.37 39.71
C CYS A 591 4.63 -25.33 39.92
N PHE A 592 5.70 -25.17 39.12
CA PHE A 592 6.92 -25.97 39.28
C PHE A 592 7.59 -25.73 40.63
N TRP A 593 7.63 -24.48 41.11
CA TRP A 593 8.17 -24.15 42.42
C TRP A 593 7.36 -24.83 43.52
N THR A 594 6.03 -24.77 43.49
CA THR A 594 5.18 -25.46 44.49
C THR A 594 5.39 -26.96 44.46
N ILE A 595 5.43 -27.57 43.27
CA ILE A 595 5.69 -29.01 43.11
C ILE A 595 7.08 -29.38 43.66
N ALA A 596 8.11 -28.59 43.35
CA ALA A 596 9.47 -28.81 43.85
C ALA A 596 9.55 -28.67 45.37
N THR A 597 8.84 -27.70 45.96
CA THR A 597 8.77 -27.55 47.41
C THR A 597 8.03 -28.72 48.07
N ASP A 598 6.89 -29.14 47.53
CA ASP A 598 6.14 -30.29 48.03
C ASP A 598 6.96 -31.59 47.88
N TRP A 599 7.72 -31.73 46.80
CA TRP A 599 8.60 -32.87 46.58
C TRP A 599 9.80 -32.89 47.52
N ARG A 600 10.42 -31.74 47.79
CA ARG A 600 11.55 -31.60 48.73
C ARG A 600 11.13 -31.92 50.16
N TYR A 601 9.93 -31.51 50.56
CA TYR A 601 9.38 -31.76 51.89
C TYR A 601 8.38 -32.92 51.92
N ARG A 602 8.45 -33.87 50.97
CA ARG A 602 7.48 -34.96 50.78
C ARG A 602 7.21 -35.84 52.00
N HIS A 603 8.14 -35.88 52.95
CA HIS A 603 8.03 -36.65 54.20
C HIS A 603 7.45 -35.85 55.36
N SER A 604 7.50 -34.52 55.28
CA SER A 604 7.10 -33.61 56.37
C SER A 604 5.90 -32.74 56.00
N ARG A 605 5.52 -32.63 54.72
CA ARG A 605 4.43 -31.78 54.24
C ARG A 605 3.57 -32.52 53.22
N PRO A 606 2.36 -32.95 53.59
CA PRO A 606 1.42 -33.55 52.66
C PRO A 606 0.80 -32.51 51.72
N VAL A 607 0.41 -32.96 50.52
CA VAL A 607 -0.32 -32.14 49.54
C VAL A 607 -1.80 -32.17 49.89
N TRP A 608 -2.34 -31.05 50.39
CA TRP A 608 -3.73 -30.94 50.85
C TRP A 608 -4.58 -30.02 49.98
N LYS A 609 -3.97 -29.05 49.27
CA LYS A 609 -4.65 -28.14 48.34
C LYS A 609 -5.96 -27.58 48.93
N GLU A 610 -7.10 -27.76 48.27
CA GLU A 610 -8.40 -27.28 48.72
C GLU A 610 -9.10 -28.18 49.75
N SER A 611 -8.55 -29.35 50.09
CA SER A 611 -9.22 -30.31 50.95
C SER A 611 -9.42 -29.77 52.37
N ILE A 612 -10.65 -29.83 52.89
CA ILE A 612 -10.95 -29.47 54.28
C ILE A 612 -10.65 -30.62 55.27
N LEU A 613 -10.42 -31.83 54.76
CA LEU A 613 -10.23 -33.04 55.57
C LEU A 613 -9.13 -32.93 56.64
N PRO A 614 -7.99 -32.24 56.41
CA PRO A 614 -6.97 -32.09 57.45
C PRO A 614 -7.49 -31.37 58.70
N LEU A 615 -8.40 -30.41 58.55
CA LEU A 615 -9.02 -29.72 59.68
C LEU A 615 -9.96 -30.65 60.46
N ILE A 616 -10.67 -31.54 59.78
CA ILE A 616 -11.59 -32.49 60.41
C ILE A 616 -10.79 -33.58 61.16
N PHE A 617 -9.79 -34.17 60.51
CA PHE A 617 -9.02 -35.28 61.09
C PHE A 617 -7.99 -34.83 62.13
N TYR A 618 -7.39 -33.66 61.97
CA TYR A 618 -6.36 -33.14 62.90
C TYR A 618 -6.83 -31.97 63.77
N GLY A 619 -8.10 -31.56 63.67
CA GLY A 619 -8.66 -30.43 64.42
C GLY A 619 -8.55 -30.57 65.94
N TYR A 620 -8.58 -31.80 66.47
CA TYR A 620 -8.40 -32.03 67.91
C TYR A 620 -7.00 -31.62 68.41
N LYS A 621 -5.95 -31.72 67.58
CA LYS A 621 -4.59 -31.28 67.92
C LYS A 621 -4.46 -29.76 67.97
N ILE A 622 -5.33 -29.03 67.28
CA ILE A 622 -5.39 -27.57 67.31
C ILE A 622 -5.98 -27.09 68.64
N ARG A 623 -6.93 -27.86 69.21
CA ARG A 623 -7.65 -27.51 70.45
C ARG A 623 -6.78 -27.67 71.71
N SER A 624 -5.85 -28.63 71.76
CA SER A 624 -5.06 -28.92 72.98
C SER A 624 -3.96 -27.90 73.30
N GLN A 625 -3.46 -27.14 72.32
CA GLN A 625 -2.48 -26.07 72.58
C GLN A 625 -3.10 -24.77 73.13
N GLY A 626 -4.40 -24.54 72.90
CA GLY A 626 -5.12 -23.37 73.42
C GLY A 626 -5.53 -23.48 74.90
N SER A 627 -5.59 -24.70 75.44
CA SER A 627 -6.02 -24.96 76.82
C SER A 627 -5.05 -24.43 77.89
N GLY A 628 -3.79 -24.13 77.54
CA GLY A 628 -2.80 -23.56 78.45
C GLY A 628 -2.82 -22.03 78.55
N LEU A 629 -3.52 -21.31 77.65
CA LEU A 629 -3.50 -19.84 77.58
C LEU A 629 -4.84 -19.19 77.97
N LEU A 630 -5.86 -19.97 78.30
CA LEU A 630 -7.18 -19.48 78.73
C LEU A 630 -7.43 -19.60 80.25
N GLN A 631 -6.42 -19.93 81.06
CA GLN A 631 -6.55 -19.95 82.51
C GLN A 631 -5.93 -18.68 83.12
N ARG A 632 -6.64 -17.56 82.99
CA ARG A 632 -6.48 -16.39 83.86
C ARG A 632 -7.80 -16.17 84.58
N GLN A 633 -7.89 -16.67 85.82
CA GLN A 633 -8.92 -16.27 86.77
C GLN A 633 -8.91 -14.75 86.96
N PRO A 634 -10.09 -14.13 87.16
CA PRO A 634 -10.26 -13.02 88.09
C PRO A 634 -10.99 -13.49 89.37
N PRO A 635 -10.96 -12.68 90.45
CA PRO A 635 -10.98 -13.15 91.83
C PRO A 635 -12.38 -13.41 92.39
N GLU A 636 -12.42 -14.22 93.45
CA GLU A 636 -13.52 -14.27 94.41
C GLU A 636 -13.70 -12.89 95.06
N ASP A 637 -14.85 -12.25 94.83
CA ASP A 637 -15.64 -11.62 95.89
C ASP A 637 -16.96 -11.06 95.33
N SER A 638 -17.98 -11.11 96.20
CA SER A 638 -19.35 -10.54 96.14
C SER A 638 -20.48 -11.41 95.58
N LEU A 639 -21.41 -11.72 96.50
CA LEU A 639 -22.68 -12.44 96.34
C LEU A 639 -23.63 -11.79 95.32
N GLY A 640 -24.43 -12.62 94.65
CA GLY A 640 -25.68 -12.20 94.00
C GLY A 640 -26.29 -13.29 93.14
N GLU A 641 -27.53 -13.67 93.47
CA GLU A 641 -28.38 -14.64 92.78
C GLU A 641 -28.50 -14.38 91.26
N ASP A 642 -28.37 -15.43 90.46
CA ASP A 642 -29.23 -15.70 89.27
C ASP A 642 -28.73 -16.98 88.55
N HIS A 643 -29.01 -18.12 89.17
CA HIS A 643 -28.88 -19.44 88.54
C HIS A 643 -30.17 -19.82 87.80
N ALA A 644 -30.43 -19.19 86.65
CA ALA A 644 -31.49 -19.65 85.73
C ALA A 644 -31.29 -19.26 84.25
N GLY A 645 -30.13 -18.76 83.84
CA GLY A 645 -29.90 -18.31 82.44
C GLY A 645 -28.66 -18.89 81.75
N PHE A 646 -27.91 -19.78 82.39
CA PHE A 646 -26.57 -20.18 81.91
C PHE A 646 -26.53 -21.52 81.13
N MET A 647 -27.66 -22.21 80.96
CA MET A 647 -27.71 -23.51 80.27
C MET A 647 -28.35 -23.49 78.87
N GLU A 648 -28.56 -22.31 78.25
CA GLU A 648 -29.14 -22.21 76.91
C GLU A 648 -28.24 -21.50 75.88
N ARG A 649 -26.95 -21.29 76.22
CA ARG A 649 -25.96 -20.63 75.36
C ARG A 649 -24.82 -21.54 74.91
N GLU A 650 -25.06 -22.84 74.79
CA GLU A 650 -24.08 -23.80 74.23
C GLU A 650 -24.50 -24.42 72.88
N SER A 651 -25.64 -24.03 72.30
CA SER A 651 -26.13 -24.62 71.03
C SER A 651 -26.68 -23.63 70.00
N SER A 652 -26.30 -22.35 70.06
CA SER A 652 -26.58 -21.41 68.97
C SER A 652 -25.46 -21.48 67.92
N LEU A 653 -25.82 -21.75 66.66
CA LEU A 653 -24.86 -21.67 65.54
C LEU A 653 -24.40 -20.22 65.37
N LEU A 654 -23.10 -19.98 65.46
CA LEU A 654 -22.51 -18.64 65.33
C LEU A 654 -22.73 -18.07 63.92
N GLU A 655 -23.04 -16.77 63.83
CA GLU A 655 -23.12 -16.08 62.55
C GLU A 655 -21.73 -15.89 61.92
N ALA A 656 -21.68 -15.67 60.60
CA ALA A 656 -20.42 -15.51 59.86
C ALA A 656 -19.57 -14.32 60.35
N SER A 657 -20.21 -13.24 60.81
CA SER A 657 -19.56 -12.05 61.39
C SER A 657 -18.93 -12.36 62.76
N GLU A 658 -19.63 -13.12 63.59
CA GLU A 658 -19.17 -13.57 64.91
C GLU A 658 -18.01 -14.56 64.76
N LEU A 659 -18.12 -15.53 63.84
CA LEU A 659 -17.05 -16.48 63.52
C LEU A 659 -15.79 -15.77 63.03
N LYS A 660 -15.91 -14.72 62.21
CA LYS A 660 -14.77 -13.93 61.74
C LYS A 660 -14.07 -13.22 62.90
N THR A 661 -14.84 -12.69 63.85
CA THR A 661 -14.30 -11.98 65.02
C THR A 661 -13.58 -12.94 65.96
N ILE A 662 -14.21 -14.07 66.29
CA ILE A 662 -13.64 -15.10 67.18
C ILE A 662 -12.40 -15.75 66.54
N SER A 663 -12.45 -16.08 65.24
CA SER A 663 -11.32 -16.71 64.54
C SER A 663 -10.08 -15.83 64.44
N SER A 664 -10.22 -14.50 64.54
CA SER A 664 -9.07 -13.57 64.58
C SER A 664 -8.25 -13.67 65.86
N GLN A 665 -8.85 -14.18 66.94
CA GLN A 665 -8.23 -14.30 68.27
C GLN A 665 -7.67 -15.71 68.53
N ILE A 666 -8.11 -16.72 67.77
CA ILE A 666 -7.63 -18.09 67.89
C ILE A 666 -6.33 -18.25 67.11
N LEU A 667 -5.23 -18.46 67.83
CA LEU A 667 -3.93 -18.78 67.23
C LEU A 667 -3.79 -20.29 67.00
N VAL A 668 -3.58 -20.68 65.74
CA VAL A 668 -3.45 -22.07 65.30
C VAL A 668 -2.03 -22.34 64.82
N ARG A 669 -1.54 -23.54 65.16
CA ARG A 669 -0.32 -24.14 64.62
C ARG A 669 -0.63 -25.58 64.23
N PHE A 670 -0.12 -26.03 63.09
CA PHE A 670 -0.14 -27.45 62.74
C PHE A 670 1.24 -28.05 63.09
N PRO A 671 1.35 -28.82 64.18
CA PRO A 671 2.58 -29.56 64.45
C PRO A 671 2.67 -30.72 63.45
N LEU A 672 3.54 -30.57 62.45
CA LEU A 672 3.95 -31.68 61.60
C LEU A 672 5.02 -32.47 62.37
N PRO A 673 4.91 -33.81 62.44
CA PRO A 673 5.84 -34.63 63.22
C PRO A 673 7.26 -34.47 62.68
N ASP A 674 8.21 -34.22 63.59
CA ASP A 674 9.63 -34.24 63.26
C ASP A 674 9.99 -35.64 62.76
N SER A 675 10.74 -35.70 61.65
CA SER A 675 11.15 -36.95 60.99
C SER A 675 11.85 -37.97 61.92
N ILE A 676 12.28 -37.54 63.12
CA ILE A 676 12.96 -38.35 64.13
C ILE A 676 11.95 -39.17 64.98
N GLU A 677 10.77 -38.66 65.29
CA GLU A 677 9.78 -39.38 66.14
C GLU A 677 9.20 -40.63 65.44
N MET A 678 9.09 -40.63 64.11
CA MET A 678 8.60 -41.81 63.38
C MET A 678 9.62 -42.95 63.31
N LEU A 679 10.91 -42.68 63.51
CA LEU A 679 11.95 -43.72 63.57
C LEU A 679 12.03 -44.34 64.96
N GLU A 680 11.86 -43.56 66.03
CA GLU A 680 11.81 -44.10 67.40
C GLU A 680 10.52 -44.89 67.70
N ALA A 681 9.38 -44.51 67.13
CA ALA A 681 8.11 -45.22 67.34
C ALA A 681 8.04 -46.62 66.69
N ARG A 682 9.03 -47.02 65.88
CA ARG A 682 9.10 -48.34 65.23
C ARG A 682 10.16 -49.29 65.78
N GLN A 683 10.91 -48.93 66.82
CA GLN A 683 11.68 -49.92 67.58
C GLN A 683 10.74 -50.67 68.54
N PRO A 684 10.54 -52.00 68.41
CA PRO A 684 9.95 -52.76 69.49
C PRO A 684 10.90 -52.65 70.69
N ARG A 685 10.40 -52.13 71.84
CA ARG A 685 11.04 -52.39 73.13
C ARG A 685 10.93 -53.89 73.38
N GLY A 686 11.96 -54.63 73.00
CA GLY A 686 12.16 -56.03 73.36
C GLY A 686 13.15 -56.11 74.52
N ASN A 687 12.67 -56.64 75.64
CA ASN A 687 13.50 -57.22 76.71
C ASN A 687 14.40 -58.34 76.19
#